data_AF-A0A7J6IFZ8-F1
#
_entry.id   AF-A0A7J6IFZ8-F1
#
_cell.length_a   1.000
_cell.length_b   1.000
_cell.length_c   1.000
_cell.angle_alpha   90.00
_cell.angle_beta   90.00
_cell.angle_gamma   90.00
#
_symmetry.space_group_name_H-M   'P 1'
#
loop_
_entity.id
_entity.type
_entity.pdbx_description
1 polymer ?
#
loop_
_entity_poly.entity_id
_entity_poly.type
_entity_poly.pdbx_seq_one_letter_code
_entity_poly.pdbx_strand_id
1 'polypeptide(L)'
;MTLKSHVSMTAISGLPVSGLEGKKDKLDGLNAADESSSQTPPQTGVTKPGPDQTTSLGASKCATKSCKCTEELCKQTRESASKASRGNAKRGNEESPLPPKRSGALAPTQTGNASTSDRKATQKRETLWSPEEEPLSPKGNTESPRSSTSRSFEPRNPEVDQTEVLIKQLETRLISQEQLVAEGKGIYAGLVMVESKCIEVDNAQGSTTESSPKLNNEQWQALIALHRTLLHEHHDFFLASQHPSASPALRRLASKYAMPARLWRHGIHSFLELLRHRLPASLEHMLTFIYLAYSMVALLYETVPTFEDTWIECLGDLGRYRMAIEDDDLKDREVWTSVSRHWYSKASDKAPTTGRLYHHLAILARPNALQQLFYYSKSLCVPIPFLSARESIMTLFEPHLNGSPTRLQEIDAAFVRAHAILFSGRNQEQLAPSVDEFIGSLDNHIGRTTRRWMESGYHIGVALGCSLLEYGSESNVIMRTIKSGARADEPNTAMQGVETAAPSQKFLDALDFACRTHDVVFRRFGDPSVTPYLHVTLSFLHHLVKFPAAMAHIESKIPWKLISLMLNTLIGTCTRFDKIENEAFPRNEKESPRPLPDDFAQRGLLWVEKYYPADWFTAAKIDDEEKYFEVASMMEERQNRCLWLGNRIAATGKWLTYDKNLRQFSVAPRYAIEIANLPTASDTGSDPPMQPDGRGARNGADVEMPDA
;
A
#
# COMPACT_ATOMS: atom_id res chain seq x y z
N MET A 1 5.30 -26.31 28.20
CA MET A 1 4.30 -27.25 28.78
C MET A 1 3.16 -27.35 27.78
N THR A 2 2.93 -28.51 27.18
CA THR A 2 1.98 -28.67 26.07
C THR A 2 0.64 -29.15 26.60
N LEU A 3 -0.44 -28.36 26.43
CA LEU A 3 -1.79 -28.91 26.50
C LEU A 3 -2.02 -29.76 25.25
N LYS A 4 -1.79 -31.08 25.36
CA LYS A 4 -2.20 -32.03 24.31
C LYS A 4 -3.72 -32.07 24.25
N SER A 5 -4.31 -31.28 23.35
CA SER A 5 -5.70 -31.44 22.94
C SER A 5 -5.83 -32.75 22.16
N HIS A 6 -6.15 -33.84 22.87
CA HIS A 6 -6.49 -35.13 22.26
C HIS A 6 -7.81 -35.03 21.48
N VAL A 7 -7.76 -34.46 20.28
CA VAL A 7 -8.80 -34.65 19.26
C VAL A 7 -8.70 -36.09 18.79
N SER A 8 -9.68 -36.91 19.15
CA SER A 8 -9.66 -38.33 18.80
C SER A 8 -9.83 -38.51 17.29
N MET A 9 -8.89 -39.20 16.62
CA MET A 9 -8.97 -39.50 15.18
C MET A 9 -10.24 -40.29 14.80
N THR A 10 -10.91 -40.91 15.77
CA THR A 10 -12.16 -41.68 15.62
C THR A 10 -13.31 -40.90 14.97
N ALA A 11 -13.27 -39.56 14.92
CA ALA A 11 -14.30 -38.75 14.28
C ALA A 11 -14.20 -38.70 12.73
N ILE A 12 -13.08 -39.13 12.14
CA ILE A 12 -12.80 -38.93 10.70
C ILE A 12 -13.25 -40.15 9.84
N SER A 13 -13.69 -41.25 10.47
CA SER A 13 -14.14 -42.47 9.76
C SER A 13 -15.52 -42.36 9.09
N GLY A 14 -16.16 -41.20 9.09
CA GLY A 14 -17.48 -40.95 8.47
C GLY A 14 -17.46 -40.61 6.98
N LEU A 15 -16.28 -40.44 6.36
CA LEU A 15 -16.14 -40.17 4.93
C LEU A 15 -15.80 -41.46 4.15
N PRO A 16 -16.41 -41.71 2.99
CA PRO A 16 -16.24 -42.97 2.25
C PRO A 16 -14.88 -43.04 1.53
N VAL A 17 -13.86 -43.53 2.24
CA VAL A 17 -12.53 -43.82 1.69
C VAL A 17 -12.42 -45.31 1.41
N SER A 18 -12.85 -45.74 0.21
CA SER A 18 -12.73 -47.13 -0.23
C SER A 18 -11.42 -47.37 -1.00
N GLY A 19 -10.58 -48.26 -0.44
CA GLY A 19 -9.39 -48.81 -1.12
C GLY A 19 -8.09 -48.06 -0.85
N LEU A 20 -7.33 -48.49 0.17
CA LEU A 20 -5.87 -48.35 0.21
C LEU A 20 -5.16 -49.34 1.17
N GLU A 21 -5.68 -50.56 1.31
CA GLU A 21 -4.88 -51.67 1.86
C GLU A 21 -3.87 -52.14 0.79
N GLY A 22 -2.58 -52.23 1.15
CA GLY A 22 -1.52 -52.73 0.26
C GLY A 22 -0.43 -51.71 -0.13
N LYS A 23 0.19 -51.06 0.87
CA LYS A 23 1.44 -50.27 0.65
C LYS A 23 2.33 -50.07 1.88
N LYS A 24 2.32 -51.02 2.81
CA LYS A 24 3.06 -50.91 4.08
C LYS A 24 4.55 -51.28 3.96
N ASP A 25 4.87 -52.21 3.06
CA ASP A 25 6.16 -52.93 3.05
C ASP A 25 7.21 -52.28 2.12
N LYS A 26 7.36 -50.95 2.17
CA LYS A 26 8.34 -50.24 1.32
C LYS A 26 9.01 -49.00 1.93
N LEU A 27 9.08 -48.92 3.27
CA LEU A 27 9.88 -47.89 3.96
C LEU A 27 11.19 -48.42 4.59
N ASP A 28 11.27 -49.70 4.96
CA ASP A 28 12.41 -50.23 5.72
C ASP A 28 13.69 -50.46 4.87
N GLY A 29 13.57 -50.42 3.54
CA GLY A 29 14.67 -50.71 2.61
C GLY A 29 15.69 -49.58 2.36
N LEU A 30 15.68 -48.50 3.14
CA LEU A 30 16.52 -47.30 2.91
C LEU A 30 17.41 -46.88 4.10
N ASN A 31 17.39 -47.60 5.22
CA ASN A 31 18.16 -47.26 6.44
C ASN A 31 19.46 -48.08 6.64
N ALA A 32 19.99 -48.74 5.60
CA ALA A 32 21.08 -49.70 5.74
C ALA A 32 22.13 -49.64 4.61
N ALA A 33 22.63 -48.44 4.27
CA ALA A 33 23.62 -48.27 3.21
C ALA A 33 24.49 -46.99 3.30
N ASP A 34 24.98 -46.60 4.50
CA ASP A 34 25.98 -45.51 4.60
C ASP A 34 26.93 -45.61 5.82
N GLU A 35 27.48 -46.80 6.10
CA GLU A 35 28.65 -46.98 6.98
C GLU A 35 29.62 -48.03 6.41
N SER A 36 30.45 -47.64 5.43
CA SER A 36 31.88 -48.03 5.27
C SER A 36 32.42 -47.80 3.85
N SER A 37 33.35 -46.85 3.70
CA SER A 37 34.51 -46.95 2.81
C SER A 37 35.37 -45.68 2.94
N SER A 38 36.53 -45.77 3.58
CA SER A 38 37.53 -44.71 3.62
C SER A 38 38.67 -45.04 2.66
N GLN A 39 38.74 -44.34 1.51
CA GLN A 39 39.91 -44.37 0.64
C GLN A 39 40.00 -43.10 -0.23
N THR A 40 41.24 -42.68 -0.51
CA THR A 40 41.56 -41.42 -1.19
C THR A 40 41.60 -41.55 -2.73
N PRO A 41 41.41 -40.45 -3.48
CA PRO A 41 41.18 -40.49 -4.93
C PRO A 41 42.45 -40.34 -5.78
N PRO A 42 42.44 -40.83 -7.04
CA PRO A 42 43.36 -40.38 -8.09
C PRO A 42 42.95 -39.00 -8.64
N GLN A 43 43.91 -38.26 -9.21
CA GLN A 43 43.71 -36.89 -9.71
C GLN A 43 43.40 -36.85 -11.23
N THR A 44 42.50 -35.95 -11.64
CA THR A 44 42.42 -35.14 -12.89
C THR A 44 40.98 -34.64 -13.06
N GLY A 45 40.65 -33.46 -13.60
CA GLY A 45 41.45 -32.30 -14.05
C GLY A 45 40.63 -31.00 -13.91
N VAL A 46 41.19 -29.84 -14.28
CA VAL A 46 40.67 -28.51 -13.85
C VAL A 46 39.91 -27.75 -14.93
N THR A 47 38.70 -27.27 -14.60
CA THR A 47 38.07 -26.07 -15.18
C THR A 47 37.25 -25.31 -14.11
N LYS A 48 37.27 -23.97 -14.14
CA LYS A 48 36.54 -23.08 -13.21
C LYS A 48 35.24 -22.53 -13.83
N PRO A 49 34.22 -22.23 -13.01
CA PRO A 49 33.29 -21.12 -13.23
C PRO A 49 33.58 -19.92 -12.30
N GLY A 50 32.97 -18.76 -12.60
CA GLY A 50 33.08 -17.51 -11.83
C GLY A 50 32.01 -17.36 -10.72
N PRO A 51 32.00 -16.22 -10.00
CA PRO A 51 31.28 -16.05 -8.73
C PRO A 51 29.83 -15.56 -8.84
N ASP A 52 29.11 -15.73 -7.72
CA ASP A 52 27.95 -14.99 -7.21
C ASP A 52 26.65 -14.92 -8.03
N GLN A 53 25.73 -15.84 -7.70
CA GLN A 53 24.29 -15.57 -7.73
C GLN A 53 23.75 -15.51 -6.29
N THR A 54 23.11 -14.40 -5.92
CA THR A 54 22.41 -14.27 -4.64
C THR A 54 21.11 -15.09 -4.65
N THR A 55 20.89 -15.88 -3.60
CA THR A 55 19.83 -16.91 -3.57
C THR A 55 18.44 -16.34 -3.32
N SER A 56 17.62 -16.23 -4.37
CA SER A 56 16.18 -15.95 -4.25
C SER A 56 15.40 -17.18 -3.78
N LEU A 57 14.82 -17.12 -2.58
CA LEU A 57 14.17 -18.25 -1.92
C LEU A 57 12.67 -18.38 -2.25
N GLY A 58 12.35 -19.18 -3.27
CA GLY A 58 11.22 -20.12 -3.28
C GLY A 58 9.76 -19.60 -3.36
N ALA A 59 9.44 -18.36 -2.99
CA ALA A 59 8.05 -17.91 -2.85
C ALA A 59 7.25 -17.77 -4.18
N SER A 60 7.95 -17.44 -5.28
CA SER A 60 7.37 -16.78 -6.47
C SER A 60 6.51 -17.65 -7.42
N LYS A 61 6.02 -18.82 -6.99
CA LYS A 61 5.10 -19.67 -7.79
C LYS A 61 3.75 -20.00 -7.13
N CYS A 62 3.56 -19.67 -5.85
CA CYS A 62 2.27 -19.92 -5.17
C CYS A 62 1.31 -18.72 -5.29
N ALA A 63 1.78 -17.52 -4.93
CA ALA A 63 0.97 -16.29 -4.91
C ALA A 63 0.30 -15.97 -6.25
N THR A 64 0.98 -16.22 -7.38
CA THR A 64 0.51 -15.91 -8.74
C THR A 64 -0.83 -16.58 -9.10
N LYS A 65 -1.19 -17.69 -8.45
CA LYS A 65 -2.51 -18.33 -8.62
C LYS A 65 -3.61 -17.59 -7.83
N SER A 66 -3.37 -17.28 -6.55
CA SER A 66 -4.28 -16.48 -5.70
C SER A 66 -4.63 -15.13 -6.34
N CYS A 67 -3.64 -14.48 -6.98
CA CYS A 67 -3.84 -13.22 -7.72
C CYS A 67 -4.98 -13.31 -8.75
N LYS A 68 -5.03 -14.35 -9.59
CA LYS A 68 -6.01 -14.44 -10.69
C LYS A 68 -7.42 -14.79 -10.19
N CYS A 69 -7.57 -15.74 -9.27
CA CYS A 69 -8.88 -16.12 -8.72
C CYS A 69 -9.55 -14.98 -7.93
N THR A 70 -8.78 -14.15 -7.21
CA THR A 70 -9.33 -13.03 -6.44
C THR A 70 -9.82 -11.86 -7.33
N GLU A 71 -9.23 -11.65 -8.50
CA GLU A 71 -9.79 -10.75 -9.52
C GLU A 71 -11.07 -11.30 -10.16
N GLU A 72 -11.13 -12.62 -10.34
CA GLU A 72 -12.27 -13.33 -10.95
C GLU A 72 -13.51 -13.27 -10.05
N LEU A 73 -13.35 -13.47 -8.73
CA LEU A 73 -14.40 -13.20 -7.74
C LEU A 73 -14.90 -11.75 -7.83
N CYS A 74 -13.98 -10.78 -7.94
CA CYS A 74 -14.32 -9.36 -8.07
C CYS A 74 -15.01 -8.99 -9.40
N LYS A 75 -14.94 -9.86 -10.42
CA LYS A 75 -15.73 -9.77 -11.67
C LYS A 75 -17.09 -10.47 -11.51
N GLN A 76 -17.13 -11.64 -10.87
CA GLN A 76 -18.35 -12.43 -10.63
C GLN A 76 -19.36 -11.66 -9.77
N THR A 77 -18.96 -11.03 -8.66
CA THR A 77 -19.86 -10.18 -7.85
C THR A 77 -20.47 -9.03 -8.67
N ARG A 78 -19.67 -8.38 -9.55
CA ARG A 78 -20.16 -7.31 -10.44
C ARG A 78 -21.21 -7.82 -11.42
N GLU A 79 -20.99 -9.01 -12.00
CA GLU A 79 -21.99 -9.63 -12.87
C GLU A 79 -23.27 -9.99 -12.12
N SER A 80 -23.18 -10.59 -10.93
CA SER A 80 -24.33 -10.93 -10.09
C SER A 80 -25.18 -9.70 -9.74
N ALA A 81 -24.54 -8.60 -9.31
CA ALA A 81 -25.23 -7.33 -9.06
C ALA A 81 -25.91 -6.77 -10.32
N SER A 82 -25.25 -6.86 -11.49
CA SER A 82 -25.84 -6.42 -12.76
C SER A 82 -27.04 -7.27 -13.22
N LYS A 83 -27.03 -8.56 -12.89
CA LYS A 83 -28.10 -9.53 -13.21
C LYS A 83 -29.30 -9.32 -12.27
N ALA A 84 -29.06 -9.11 -10.97
CA ALA A 84 -30.10 -8.72 -10.01
C ALA A 84 -30.82 -7.43 -10.44
N SER A 85 -30.08 -6.40 -10.86
CA SER A 85 -30.65 -5.13 -11.36
C SER A 85 -31.44 -5.24 -12.67
N ARG A 86 -31.40 -6.38 -13.38
CA ARG A 86 -32.16 -6.63 -14.62
C ARG A 86 -33.35 -7.59 -14.42
N GLY A 87 -33.53 -8.12 -13.21
CA GLY A 87 -34.46 -9.20 -12.89
C GLY A 87 -35.93 -8.82 -12.70
N ASN A 88 -36.41 -7.64 -13.12
CA ASN A 88 -37.84 -7.30 -12.96
C ASN A 88 -38.41 -6.30 -13.98
N ALA A 89 -38.51 -6.70 -15.26
CA ALA A 89 -39.20 -5.91 -16.28
C ALA A 89 -39.73 -6.75 -17.47
N LYS A 90 -40.96 -7.28 -17.37
CA LYS A 90 -41.83 -7.55 -18.54
C LYS A 90 -43.31 -7.65 -18.14
N ARG A 91 -44.20 -7.19 -19.01
CA ARG A 91 -45.65 -7.09 -18.78
C ARG A 91 -46.40 -8.34 -19.26
N GLY A 92 -47.48 -8.68 -18.57
CA GLY A 92 -48.68 -9.33 -19.09
C GLY A 92 -49.90 -8.50 -18.64
N ASN A 93 -51.00 -8.49 -19.40
CA ASN A 93 -52.08 -7.51 -19.22
C ASN A 93 -53.42 -8.03 -19.74
N GLU A 94 -54.40 -8.26 -18.84
CA GLU A 94 -55.82 -8.39 -19.23
C GLU A 94 -56.78 -8.07 -18.06
N GLU A 95 -57.97 -7.63 -18.47
CA GLU A 95 -59.16 -7.00 -17.86
C GLU A 95 -59.56 -7.15 -16.35
N SER A 96 -59.80 -5.97 -15.72
CA SER A 96 -61.03 -5.53 -15.01
C SER A 96 -61.56 -6.23 -13.72
N PRO A 97 -62.43 -5.58 -12.89
CA PRO A 97 -63.03 -4.24 -12.99
C PRO A 97 -62.84 -3.27 -11.78
N LEU A 98 -63.36 -2.05 -11.98
CA LEU A 98 -63.48 -0.84 -11.13
C LEU A 98 -64.43 -0.98 -9.90
N PRO A 99 -64.68 0.06 -9.04
CA PRO A 99 -64.11 1.43 -8.91
C PRO A 99 -63.47 1.66 -7.49
N PRO A 100 -63.95 2.49 -6.51
CA PRO A 100 -64.43 3.89 -6.50
C PRO A 100 -63.88 4.85 -5.38
N LYS A 101 -63.33 6.02 -5.77
CA LYS A 101 -63.45 7.36 -5.09
C LYS A 101 -62.75 7.52 -3.70
N ARG A 102 -62.35 8.69 -3.18
CA ARG A 102 -62.14 10.14 -3.55
C ARG A 102 -61.37 10.75 -2.33
N SER A 103 -60.68 11.90 -2.29
CA SER A 103 -60.21 13.01 -3.15
C SER A 103 -59.03 13.69 -2.40
N GLY A 104 -58.23 14.65 -2.89
CA GLY A 104 -58.14 15.30 -4.21
C GLY A 104 -57.92 16.82 -4.09
N ALA A 105 -56.82 17.35 -4.68
CA ALA A 105 -56.44 18.78 -4.81
C ALA A 105 -56.16 19.54 -3.47
N LEU A 106 -55.21 20.46 -3.31
CA LEU A 106 -54.52 21.41 -4.22
C LEU A 106 -53.12 21.77 -3.68
N ALA A 107 -52.29 22.46 -4.48
CA ALA A 107 -51.09 23.19 -4.00
C ALA A 107 -51.44 24.67 -3.70
N PRO A 108 -50.62 25.37 -2.90
CA PRO A 108 -49.98 26.57 -3.44
C PRO A 108 -48.49 26.75 -3.04
N THR A 109 -47.93 27.91 -3.41
CA THR A 109 -46.50 28.21 -3.54
C THR A 109 -45.97 29.17 -2.46
N GLN A 110 -44.63 29.31 -2.41
CA GLN A 110 -43.82 30.46 -1.93
C GLN A 110 -43.44 30.62 -0.44
N THR A 111 -42.12 30.82 -0.26
CA THR A 111 -41.38 31.74 0.65
C THR A 111 -41.75 31.92 2.13
N GLY A 112 -40.74 31.92 3.01
CA GLY A 112 -40.85 32.54 4.34
C GLY A 112 -39.73 32.17 5.32
N ASN A 113 -38.87 33.14 5.66
CA ASN A 113 -37.75 33.00 6.61
C ASN A 113 -38.15 32.69 8.07
N ALA A 114 -37.10 32.42 8.86
CA ALA A 114 -36.93 32.75 10.28
C ALA A 114 -37.26 31.70 11.37
N SER A 115 -36.22 31.42 12.14
CA SER A 115 -36.15 30.80 13.45
C SER A 115 -37.10 31.37 14.52
N THR A 116 -37.54 30.54 15.48
CA THR A 116 -37.12 30.63 16.91
C THR A 116 -37.66 29.51 17.82
N SER A 117 -36.88 29.20 18.86
CA SER A 117 -37.23 28.65 20.20
C SER A 117 -38.24 27.50 20.39
N ASP A 118 -37.72 26.41 20.97
CA ASP A 118 -38.24 25.69 22.15
C ASP A 118 -39.68 25.14 22.23
N ARG A 119 -39.76 23.80 22.44
CA ARG A 119 -40.22 23.24 23.73
C ARG A 119 -39.76 21.80 23.97
N LYS A 120 -39.58 21.44 25.24
CA LYS A 120 -39.02 20.17 25.72
C LYS A 120 -40.05 19.02 25.71
N ALA A 121 -39.61 17.81 25.34
CA ALA A 121 -40.13 16.57 25.91
C ALA A 121 -39.06 15.46 25.88
N THR A 122 -38.80 14.88 27.04
CA THR A 122 -37.85 13.78 27.33
C THR A 122 -38.13 12.47 26.58
N GLN A 123 -37.08 11.69 26.24
CA GLN A 123 -36.83 10.41 26.92
C GLN A 123 -35.40 9.86 26.70
N LYS A 124 -34.98 8.97 27.60
CA LYS A 124 -33.61 8.43 27.74
C LYS A 124 -33.15 7.57 26.54
N ARG A 125 -31.85 7.64 26.24
CA ARG A 125 -31.00 6.45 26.08
C ARG A 125 -29.57 6.78 26.54
N GLU A 126 -28.96 5.86 27.27
CA GLU A 126 -27.62 6.03 27.86
C GLU A 126 -26.53 5.54 26.89
N THR A 127 -25.40 6.24 26.83
CA THR A 127 -24.22 5.89 26.02
C THR A 127 -22.94 6.24 26.77
N LEU A 128 -21.99 5.32 26.79
CA LEU A 128 -20.59 5.49 27.21
C LEU A 128 -19.69 5.00 26.05
N TRP A 129 -18.53 5.57 25.77
CA TRP A 129 -17.93 6.86 26.16
C TRP A 129 -16.76 7.13 25.17
N SER A 130 -16.46 8.40 24.87
CA SER A 130 -15.24 8.83 24.16
C SER A 130 -14.69 10.13 24.79
N PRO A 131 -13.39 10.46 24.64
CA PRO A 131 -12.66 11.33 25.58
C PRO A 131 -12.47 12.80 25.12
N GLU A 132 -11.64 13.53 25.90
CA GLU A 132 -11.08 14.89 25.68
C GLU A 132 -12.07 16.06 25.95
N GLU A 133 -11.66 17.24 26.48
CA GLU A 133 -10.32 17.83 26.68
C GLU A 133 -10.24 18.70 28.00
N GLU A 134 -9.12 19.39 28.23
CA GLU A 134 -8.83 20.34 29.36
C GLU A 134 -9.33 21.80 29.06
N PRO A 135 -8.97 22.92 29.76
CA PRO A 135 -8.21 23.18 31.01
C PRO A 135 -8.91 24.16 32.01
N LEU A 136 -8.27 24.48 33.16
CA LEU A 136 -7.94 25.86 33.66
C LEU A 136 -7.49 25.90 35.14
N SER A 137 -6.72 26.95 35.52
CA SER A 137 -6.19 27.21 36.89
C SER A 137 -6.63 28.59 37.44
N PRO A 138 -6.44 28.91 38.75
CA PRO A 138 -5.23 29.67 39.13
C PRO A 138 -4.68 29.57 40.59
N LYS A 139 -3.34 29.59 40.70
CA LYS A 139 -2.46 30.34 41.65
C LYS A 139 -2.81 30.53 43.16
N GLY A 140 -1.79 30.28 44.03
CA GLY A 140 -1.50 31.19 45.17
C GLY A 140 -0.82 30.61 46.43
N ASN A 141 0.51 30.77 46.55
CA ASN A 141 1.43 30.88 47.72
C ASN A 141 0.91 30.52 49.16
N THR A 142 1.72 30.00 50.09
CA THR A 142 2.88 30.72 50.69
C THR A 142 3.78 29.81 51.57
N GLU A 143 5.10 30.03 51.45
CA GLU A 143 6.27 29.77 52.34
C GLU A 143 6.47 28.53 53.25
N SER A 144 7.75 28.17 53.29
CA SER A 144 8.50 27.14 54.03
C SER A 144 9.02 27.69 55.39
N PRO A 145 9.96 27.07 56.19
CA PRO A 145 10.61 25.75 56.12
C PRO A 145 10.94 25.04 57.50
N ARG A 146 11.73 23.95 57.43
CA ARG A 146 12.86 23.50 58.31
C ARG A 146 12.71 22.46 59.45
N SER A 147 13.44 21.35 59.23
CA SER A 147 14.25 20.57 60.20
C SER A 147 13.50 19.67 61.21
N SER A 148 14.11 18.64 61.84
CA SER A 148 15.54 18.27 61.94
C SER A 148 15.78 16.73 61.97
N THR A 149 17.01 16.28 62.19
CA THR A 149 17.53 14.93 61.88
C THR A 149 17.64 13.94 63.05
N SER A 150 17.62 12.65 62.70
CA SER A 150 18.34 11.51 63.30
C SER A 150 17.95 10.97 64.69
N ARG A 151 17.76 9.64 64.75
CA ARG A 151 18.58 8.71 65.55
C ARG A 151 18.32 7.24 65.15
N SER A 152 19.33 6.39 65.34
CA SER A 152 19.29 4.94 65.09
C SER A 152 19.27 4.16 66.40
N PHE A 153 18.49 3.08 66.47
CA PHE A 153 18.59 2.04 67.50
C PHE A 153 18.09 0.70 66.96
N GLU A 154 18.80 -0.38 67.30
CA GLU A 154 18.38 -1.78 67.09
C GLU A 154 17.53 -2.28 68.29
N PRO A 155 17.18 -3.58 68.39
CA PRO A 155 16.10 -4.17 67.61
C PRO A 155 15.00 -4.71 68.55
N ARG A 156 13.76 -4.81 68.07
CA ARG A 156 12.69 -5.45 68.84
C ARG A 156 11.80 -6.31 67.95
N ASN A 157 11.79 -7.60 68.25
CA ASN A 157 10.92 -8.59 67.61
C ASN A 157 9.47 -8.39 68.11
N PRO A 158 8.49 -8.40 67.20
CA PRO A 158 7.27 -9.16 67.48
C PRO A 158 6.82 -10.03 66.28
N GLU A 159 6.40 -11.24 66.64
CA GLU A 159 5.19 -11.94 66.15
C GLU A 159 4.77 -11.77 64.68
N VAL A 160 5.10 -12.80 63.89
CA VAL A 160 4.33 -13.38 62.77
C VAL A 160 3.25 -12.47 62.14
N ASP A 161 3.66 -11.64 61.19
CA ASP A 161 2.78 -11.22 60.09
C ASP A 161 3.00 -12.14 58.88
N GLN A 162 1.94 -12.47 58.16
CA GLN A 162 1.97 -13.45 57.06
C GLN A 162 2.50 -12.80 55.78
N THR A 163 3.82 -12.67 55.69
CA THR A 163 4.47 -12.14 54.49
C THR A 163 4.06 -12.96 53.27
N GLU A 164 3.44 -12.33 52.27
CA GLU A 164 3.12 -12.97 51.00
C GLU A 164 4.41 -13.51 50.37
N VAL A 165 4.57 -14.84 50.39
CA VAL A 165 5.70 -15.49 49.73
C VAL A 165 5.49 -15.33 48.23
N LEU A 166 6.13 -14.31 47.66
CA LEU A 166 6.31 -14.15 46.21
C LEU A 166 6.84 -15.47 45.65
N ILE A 167 5.94 -16.25 45.05
CA ILE A 167 6.24 -17.59 44.55
C ILE A 167 7.31 -17.41 43.48
N LYS A 168 8.53 -17.88 43.78
CA LYS A 168 9.62 -17.88 42.81
C LYS A 168 9.13 -18.59 41.54
N GLN A 169 9.36 -17.92 40.41
CA GLN A 169 9.08 -18.40 39.06
C GLN A 169 9.38 -19.90 38.96
N LEU A 170 8.39 -20.69 38.53
CA LEU A 170 8.51 -22.14 38.41
C LEU A 170 9.80 -22.51 37.67
N GLU A 171 10.58 -23.45 38.21
CA GLU A 171 11.77 -23.96 37.54
C GLU A 171 11.37 -24.74 36.28
N THR A 172 11.21 -24.01 35.18
CA THR A 172 11.04 -24.57 33.85
C THR A 172 12.33 -25.29 33.48
N ARG A 173 12.38 -26.60 33.74
CA ARG A 173 13.44 -27.52 33.30
C ARG A 173 13.89 -27.14 31.89
N LEU A 174 15.16 -26.76 31.76
CA LEU A 174 15.75 -26.35 30.49
C LEU A 174 15.62 -27.51 29.49
N ILE A 175 14.79 -27.32 28.46
CA ILE A 175 14.53 -28.36 27.46
C ILE A 175 15.85 -28.63 26.71
N SER A 176 16.30 -29.89 26.72
CA SER A 176 17.56 -30.25 26.08
C SER A 176 17.45 -30.16 24.57
N GLN A 177 18.59 -29.91 23.91
CA GLN A 177 18.66 -29.84 22.46
C GLN A 177 18.28 -31.19 21.81
N GLU A 178 18.62 -32.30 22.46
CA GLU A 178 18.25 -33.66 22.05
C GLU A 178 16.74 -33.88 22.15
N GLN A 179 16.10 -33.42 23.24
CA GLN A 179 14.65 -33.49 23.40
C GLN A 179 13.94 -32.67 22.31
N LEU A 180 14.40 -31.45 22.00
CA LEU A 180 13.84 -30.65 20.90
C LEU A 180 13.99 -31.33 19.53
N VAL A 181 15.09 -32.06 19.31
CA VAL A 181 15.28 -32.86 18.08
C VAL A 181 14.37 -34.09 18.04
N ALA A 182 14.09 -34.73 19.18
CA ALA A 182 13.15 -35.84 19.27
C ALA A 182 11.70 -35.39 19.06
N GLU A 183 11.24 -34.37 19.80
CA GLU A 183 9.90 -33.78 19.68
C GLU A 183 9.69 -33.21 18.26
N GLY A 184 10.67 -32.45 17.74
CA GLY A 184 10.59 -31.89 16.38
C GLY A 184 10.52 -32.95 15.26
N LYS A 185 11.10 -34.14 15.45
CA LYS A 185 10.90 -35.29 14.55
C LYS A 185 9.49 -35.87 14.69
N GLY A 186 8.97 -35.99 15.91
CA GLY A 186 7.62 -36.48 16.18
C GLY A 186 6.54 -35.59 15.58
N ILE A 187 6.62 -34.27 15.84
CA ILE A 187 5.72 -33.26 15.26
C ILE A 187 5.83 -33.27 13.72
N TYR A 188 7.03 -33.34 13.14
CA TYR A 188 7.16 -33.40 11.68
C TYR A 188 6.49 -34.64 11.06
N ALA A 189 6.53 -35.79 11.74
CA ALA A 189 5.81 -36.99 11.31
C ALA A 189 4.28 -36.81 11.41
N GLY A 190 3.79 -36.23 12.51
CA GLY A 190 2.37 -35.86 12.68
C GLY A 190 1.88 -34.93 11.57
N LEU A 191 2.55 -33.78 11.42
CA LEU A 191 2.34 -32.78 10.38
C LEU A 191 2.25 -33.41 8.98
N VAL A 192 3.21 -34.25 8.58
CA VAL A 192 3.20 -34.90 7.24
C VAL A 192 2.01 -35.83 7.06
N MET A 193 1.57 -36.57 8.09
CA MET A 193 0.37 -37.41 8.00
C MET A 193 -0.90 -36.57 7.86
N VAL A 194 -1.04 -35.50 8.64
CA VAL A 194 -2.22 -34.62 8.58
C VAL A 194 -2.25 -33.82 7.26
N GLU A 195 -1.11 -33.29 6.81
CA GLU A 195 -1.00 -32.60 5.50
C GLU A 195 -1.38 -33.53 4.35
N SER A 196 -0.89 -34.77 4.37
CA SER A 196 -1.27 -35.78 3.36
C SER A 196 -2.77 -36.02 3.35
N LYS A 197 -3.44 -36.03 4.52
CA LYS A 197 -4.89 -36.23 4.61
C LYS A 197 -5.69 -35.00 4.20
N CYS A 198 -5.23 -33.79 4.52
CA CYS A 198 -5.79 -32.55 3.96
C CYS A 198 -5.75 -32.58 2.43
N ILE A 199 -4.58 -32.89 1.84
CA ILE A 199 -4.40 -32.96 0.38
C ILE A 199 -5.30 -34.04 -0.24
N GLU A 200 -5.42 -35.22 0.36
CA GLU A 200 -6.30 -36.29 -0.12
C GLU A 200 -7.77 -35.84 -0.15
N VAL A 201 -8.26 -35.26 0.96
CA VAL A 201 -9.67 -34.91 1.13
C VAL A 201 -10.04 -33.64 0.35
N ASP A 202 -9.19 -32.61 0.31
CA ASP A 202 -9.40 -31.41 -0.52
C ASP A 202 -9.52 -31.78 -2.01
N ASN A 203 -8.64 -32.67 -2.51
CA ASN A 203 -8.70 -33.11 -3.91
C ASN A 203 -9.96 -33.94 -4.18
N ALA A 204 -10.36 -34.82 -3.25
CA ALA A 204 -11.60 -35.58 -3.38
C ALA A 204 -12.82 -34.64 -3.46
N GLN A 205 -12.94 -33.68 -2.54
CA GLN A 205 -14.05 -32.73 -2.49
C GLN A 205 -14.01 -31.64 -3.56
N GLY A 206 -12.84 -31.36 -4.14
CA GLY A 206 -12.68 -30.52 -5.32
C GLY A 206 -13.05 -31.23 -6.63
N SER A 207 -12.97 -32.57 -6.68
CA SER A 207 -13.30 -33.37 -7.86
C SER A 207 -14.80 -33.66 -8.02
N THR A 208 -15.60 -33.55 -6.96
CA THR A 208 -17.03 -33.86 -6.95
C THR A 208 -17.87 -32.78 -7.66
N THR A 209 -18.33 -33.09 -8.87
CA THR A 209 -19.23 -32.25 -9.71
C THR A 209 -20.53 -31.84 -9.02
N GLU A 210 -21.26 -30.88 -9.60
CA GLU A 210 -22.53 -30.33 -9.04
C GLU A 210 -23.63 -31.38 -8.77
N SER A 211 -23.55 -32.56 -9.38
CA SER A 211 -24.41 -33.73 -9.13
C SER A 211 -24.12 -34.48 -7.82
N SER A 212 -23.07 -34.10 -7.08
CA SER A 212 -22.73 -34.66 -5.77
C SER A 212 -23.65 -34.14 -4.66
N PRO A 213 -23.91 -34.94 -3.59
CA PRO A 213 -24.66 -34.45 -2.44
C PRO A 213 -23.90 -33.28 -1.77
N LYS A 214 -24.64 -32.21 -1.45
CA LYS A 214 -24.08 -31.07 -0.72
C LYS A 214 -23.54 -31.53 0.64
N LEU A 215 -22.33 -31.12 0.98
CA LEU A 215 -21.74 -31.39 2.29
C LEU A 215 -22.61 -30.79 3.39
N ASN A 216 -22.89 -31.59 4.43
CA ASN A 216 -23.65 -31.14 5.61
C ASN A 216 -22.73 -30.38 6.60
N ASN A 217 -23.32 -29.73 7.60
CA ASN A 217 -22.56 -28.93 8.57
C ASN A 217 -21.55 -29.76 9.38
N GLU A 218 -21.86 -31.03 9.69
CA GLU A 218 -20.95 -31.93 10.40
C GLU A 218 -19.70 -32.25 9.56
N GLN A 219 -19.88 -32.49 8.27
CA GLN A 219 -18.79 -32.71 7.31
C GLN A 219 -17.94 -31.44 7.15
N TRP A 220 -18.54 -30.25 7.04
CA TRP A 220 -17.79 -28.99 7.04
C TRP A 220 -17.03 -28.75 8.33
N GLN A 221 -17.64 -29.04 9.49
CA GLN A 221 -16.96 -28.96 10.79
C GLN A 221 -15.79 -29.95 10.90
N ALA A 222 -15.93 -31.16 10.35
CA ALA A 222 -14.84 -32.14 10.29
C ALA A 222 -13.68 -31.68 9.39
N LEU A 223 -13.98 -31.04 8.25
CA LEU A 223 -12.95 -30.44 7.38
C LEU A 223 -12.24 -29.26 8.07
N ILE A 224 -12.99 -28.35 8.72
CA ILE A 224 -12.41 -27.26 9.52
C ILE A 224 -11.55 -27.82 10.66
N ALA A 225 -11.99 -28.89 11.34
CA ALA A 225 -11.21 -29.54 12.39
C ALA A 225 -9.92 -30.17 11.87
N LEU A 226 -9.95 -30.80 10.69
CA LEU A 226 -8.77 -31.36 10.03
C LEU A 226 -7.74 -30.28 9.69
N HIS A 227 -8.17 -29.18 9.03
CA HIS A 227 -7.28 -28.06 8.69
C HIS A 227 -6.80 -27.29 9.94
N ARG A 228 -7.65 -27.16 10.96
CA ARG A 228 -7.24 -26.65 12.28
C ARG A 228 -6.10 -27.49 12.85
N THR A 229 -6.19 -28.82 12.83
CA THR A 229 -5.13 -29.71 13.32
C THR A 229 -3.84 -29.52 12.54
N LEU A 230 -3.88 -29.44 11.20
CA LEU A 230 -2.70 -29.16 10.37
C LEU A 230 -2.03 -27.83 10.72
N LEU A 231 -2.83 -26.79 11.00
CA LEU A 231 -2.32 -25.48 11.41
C LEU A 231 -1.66 -25.50 12.80
N HIS A 232 -2.19 -26.27 13.76
CA HIS A 232 -1.53 -26.49 15.07
C HIS A 232 -0.23 -27.30 14.93
N GLU A 233 -0.21 -28.39 14.14
CA GLU A 233 1.01 -29.18 13.89
C GLU A 233 2.12 -28.32 13.23
N HIS A 234 1.76 -27.46 12.28
CA HIS A 234 2.70 -26.48 11.72
C HIS A 234 3.22 -25.49 12.78
N HIS A 235 2.33 -24.93 13.60
CA HIS A 235 2.68 -23.99 14.66
C HIS A 235 3.66 -24.60 15.67
N ASP A 236 3.36 -25.81 16.16
CA ASP A 236 4.21 -26.52 17.12
C ASP A 236 5.55 -26.91 16.48
N PHE A 237 5.58 -27.23 15.17
CA PHE A 237 6.83 -27.40 14.44
C PHE A 237 7.65 -26.10 14.37
N PHE A 238 7.02 -24.95 14.15
CA PHE A 238 7.74 -23.67 14.15
C PHE A 238 8.28 -23.31 15.54
N LEU A 239 7.46 -23.43 16.60
CA LEU A 239 7.91 -23.19 17.97
C LEU A 239 9.05 -24.14 18.37
N ALA A 240 8.93 -25.44 18.10
CA ALA A 240 10.00 -26.41 18.39
C ALA A 240 11.26 -26.16 17.57
N SER A 241 11.13 -25.81 16.28
CA SER A 241 12.28 -25.61 15.39
C SER A 241 13.01 -24.29 15.64
N GLN A 242 12.31 -23.20 15.97
CA GLN A 242 12.91 -21.88 16.21
C GLN A 242 13.17 -21.56 17.70
N HIS A 243 12.87 -22.50 18.61
CA HIS A 243 13.11 -22.36 20.05
C HIS A 243 14.55 -21.89 20.37
N PRO A 244 14.78 -21.03 21.40
CA PRO A 244 16.11 -20.56 21.76
C PRO A 244 17.16 -21.68 21.95
N SER A 245 16.79 -22.82 22.53
CA SER A 245 17.68 -23.99 22.70
C SER A 245 17.79 -24.91 21.46
N ALA A 246 17.02 -24.68 20.40
CA ALA A 246 17.02 -25.52 19.20
C ALA A 246 18.35 -25.44 18.44
N SER A 247 18.83 -26.59 17.95
CA SER A 247 20.12 -26.68 17.25
C SER A 247 20.10 -25.89 15.93
N PRO A 248 21.25 -25.41 15.43
CA PRO A 248 21.33 -24.76 14.11
C PRO A 248 20.86 -25.66 12.96
N ALA A 249 20.95 -27.00 13.11
CA ALA A 249 20.41 -27.95 12.15
C ALA A 249 18.88 -28.01 12.18
N LEU A 250 18.29 -28.03 13.39
CA LEU A 250 16.84 -28.06 13.61
C LEU A 250 16.18 -26.76 13.13
N ARG A 251 16.74 -25.58 13.48
CA ARG A 251 16.25 -24.27 13.01
C ARG A 251 16.14 -24.19 11.48
N ARG A 252 17.16 -24.71 10.78
CA ARG A 252 17.18 -24.73 9.29
C ARG A 252 16.14 -25.65 8.65
N LEU A 253 15.52 -26.59 9.38
CA LEU A 253 14.53 -27.50 8.78
C LEU A 253 13.28 -26.77 8.27
N ALA A 254 12.86 -25.70 8.96
CA ALA A 254 11.70 -24.89 8.53
C ALA A 254 11.89 -24.31 7.12
N SER A 255 13.07 -23.75 6.83
CA SER A 255 13.42 -23.28 5.49
C SER A 255 13.70 -24.42 4.52
N LYS A 256 14.45 -25.47 4.94
CA LYS A 256 14.80 -26.63 4.11
C LYS A 256 13.58 -27.37 3.55
N TYR A 257 12.52 -27.49 4.34
CA TYR A 257 11.28 -28.16 3.96
C TYR A 257 10.18 -27.18 3.50
N ALA A 258 10.52 -25.90 3.31
CA ALA A 258 9.62 -24.83 2.89
C ALA A 258 8.31 -24.75 3.72
N MET A 259 8.42 -24.89 5.05
CA MET A 259 7.28 -24.95 5.97
C MET A 259 6.28 -23.80 5.80
N PRO A 260 6.68 -22.51 5.65
CA PRO A 260 5.72 -21.43 5.47
C PRO A 260 4.91 -21.56 4.17
N ALA A 261 5.54 -22.02 3.10
CA ALA A 261 4.88 -22.23 1.80
C ALA A 261 4.00 -23.50 1.79
N ARG A 262 4.29 -24.49 2.64
CA ARG A 262 3.43 -25.67 2.87
C ARG A 262 2.21 -25.33 3.71
N LEU A 263 2.39 -24.60 4.82
CA LEU A 263 1.31 -24.04 5.64
C LEU A 263 0.34 -23.23 4.76
N TRP A 264 0.86 -22.30 3.96
CA TRP A 264 0.01 -21.50 3.08
C TRP A 264 -0.72 -22.37 2.04
N ARG A 265 -0.02 -23.26 1.34
CA ARG A 265 -0.62 -24.02 0.22
C ARG A 265 -1.61 -25.08 0.66
N HIS A 266 -1.28 -25.86 1.69
CA HIS A 266 -1.98 -27.08 2.09
C HIS A 266 -2.76 -26.92 3.40
N GLY A 267 -2.33 -26.01 4.27
CA GLY A 267 -3.07 -25.63 5.47
C GLY A 267 -4.22 -24.68 5.16
N ILE A 268 -3.97 -23.61 4.37
CA ILE A 268 -4.91 -22.49 4.21
C ILE A 268 -5.53 -22.42 2.80
N HIS A 269 -4.72 -22.23 1.76
CA HIS A 269 -5.18 -21.82 0.42
C HIS A 269 -5.98 -22.91 -0.30
N SER A 270 -5.62 -24.19 -0.19
CA SER A 270 -6.38 -25.28 -0.83
C SER A 270 -7.82 -25.33 -0.30
N PHE A 271 -7.97 -25.25 1.02
CA PHE A 271 -9.26 -25.30 1.69
C PHE A 271 -10.07 -24.01 1.53
N LEU A 272 -9.43 -22.83 1.55
CA LEU A 272 -10.09 -21.56 1.18
C LEU A 272 -10.65 -21.60 -0.24
N GLU A 273 -9.93 -22.19 -1.19
CA GLU A 273 -10.43 -22.36 -2.55
C GLU A 273 -11.55 -23.40 -2.64
N LEU A 274 -11.48 -24.52 -1.92
CA LEU A 274 -12.59 -25.49 -1.84
C LEU A 274 -13.86 -24.82 -1.27
N LEU A 275 -13.72 -24.05 -0.20
CA LEU A 275 -14.79 -23.26 0.40
C LEU A 275 -15.33 -22.22 -0.60
N ARG A 276 -14.46 -21.46 -1.28
CA ARG A 276 -14.85 -20.44 -2.27
C ARG A 276 -15.66 -21.02 -3.43
N HIS A 277 -15.28 -22.18 -3.95
CA HIS A 277 -16.02 -22.86 -5.04
C HIS A 277 -17.37 -23.47 -4.62
N ARG A 278 -17.68 -23.52 -3.31
CA ARG A 278 -18.96 -24.03 -2.77
C ARG A 278 -19.86 -22.91 -2.22
N LEU A 279 -19.53 -21.64 -2.46
CA LEU A 279 -20.36 -20.50 -2.10
C LEU A 279 -21.71 -20.52 -2.86
N PRO A 280 -22.82 -20.01 -2.28
CA PRO A 280 -22.92 -19.41 -0.95
C PRO A 280 -23.03 -20.43 0.20
N ALA A 281 -23.21 -21.73 -0.09
CA ALA A 281 -23.51 -22.74 0.93
C ALA A 281 -22.38 -22.96 1.97
N SER A 282 -21.15 -22.56 1.64
CA SER A 282 -19.97 -22.60 2.50
C SER A 282 -19.72 -21.32 3.31
N LEU A 283 -20.53 -20.26 3.19
CA LEU A 283 -20.16 -18.90 3.65
C LEU A 283 -19.78 -18.82 5.14
N GLU A 284 -20.64 -19.31 6.05
CA GLU A 284 -20.36 -19.32 7.51
C GLU A 284 -19.11 -20.13 7.86
N HIS A 285 -18.91 -21.26 7.16
CA HIS A 285 -17.76 -22.14 7.31
C HIS A 285 -16.47 -21.49 6.79
N MET A 286 -16.56 -20.70 5.72
CA MET A 286 -15.46 -19.93 5.14
C MET A 286 -15.07 -18.76 6.06
N LEU A 287 -16.04 -18.02 6.59
CA LEU A 287 -15.80 -16.99 7.61
C LEU A 287 -15.09 -17.60 8.84
N THR A 288 -15.65 -18.68 9.39
CA THR A 288 -15.08 -19.40 10.54
C THR A 288 -13.63 -19.83 10.29
N PHE A 289 -13.33 -20.38 9.11
CA PHE A 289 -11.97 -20.79 8.77
C PHE A 289 -11.01 -19.61 8.56
N ILE A 290 -11.46 -18.49 7.97
CA ILE A 290 -10.62 -17.30 7.81
C ILE A 290 -10.23 -16.71 9.17
N TYR A 291 -11.15 -16.57 10.13
CA TYR A 291 -10.82 -16.09 11.48
C TYR A 291 -9.81 -17.02 12.18
N LEU A 292 -9.96 -18.34 12.03
CA LEU A 292 -9.04 -19.33 12.58
C LEU A 292 -7.64 -19.25 11.95
N ALA A 293 -7.56 -19.16 10.62
CA ALA A 293 -6.31 -19.03 9.88
C ALA A 293 -5.61 -17.70 10.19
N TYR A 294 -6.35 -16.58 10.25
CA TYR A 294 -5.82 -15.27 10.61
C TYR A 294 -5.24 -15.26 12.02
N SER A 295 -5.96 -15.82 13.00
CA SER A 295 -5.49 -15.94 14.39
C SER A 295 -4.19 -16.74 14.48
N MET A 296 -4.08 -17.83 13.72
CA MET A 296 -2.86 -18.66 13.70
C MET A 296 -1.67 -17.94 13.05
N VAL A 297 -1.87 -17.28 11.90
CA VAL A 297 -0.78 -16.57 11.22
C VAL A 297 -0.37 -15.30 12.00
N ALA A 298 -1.28 -14.64 12.70
CA ALA A 298 -0.95 -13.54 13.61
C ALA A 298 -0.08 -14.01 14.78
N LEU A 299 -0.44 -15.14 15.41
CA LEU A 299 0.38 -15.76 16.45
C LEU A 299 1.77 -16.17 15.94
N LEU A 300 1.88 -16.68 14.71
CA LEU A 300 3.17 -16.99 14.06
C LEU A 300 3.98 -15.72 13.71
N TYR A 301 3.32 -14.62 13.35
CA TYR A 301 3.94 -13.31 13.15
C TYR A 301 4.58 -12.80 14.45
N GLU A 302 3.91 -12.92 15.60
CA GLU A 302 4.43 -12.50 16.90
C GLU A 302 5.51 -13.44 17.46
N THR A 303 5.33 -14.76 17.31
CA THR A 303 6.20 -15.77 17.96
C THR A 303 7.34 -16.29 17.09
N VAL A 304 7.26 -16.13 15.76
CA VAL A 304 8.22 -16.71 14.80
C VAL A 304 8.68 -15.67 13.75
N PRO A 305 9.38 -14.60 14.18
CA PRO A 305 9.79 -13.50 13.30
C PRO A 305 10.80 -13.89 12.21
N THR A 306 11.40 -15.08 12.28
CA THR A 306 12.27 -15.64 11.22
C THR A 306 11.59 -15.73 9.84
N PHE A 307 10.25 -15.75 9.80
CA PHE A 307 9.46 -15.78 8.56
C PHE A 307 8.44 -14.63 8.47
N GLU A 308 8.66 -13.54 9.22
CA GLU A 308 7.72 -12.41 9.37
C GLU A 308 7.14 -11.92 8.03
N ASP A 309 7.97 -11.77 7.00
CA ASP A 309 7.58 -11.28 5.68
C ASP A 309 6.57 -12.20 4.99
N THR A 310 6.65 -13.51 5.22
CA THR A 310 5.66 -14.48 4.72
C THR A 310 4.36 -14.38 5.51
N TRP A 311 4.43 -14.14 6.82
CA TRP A 311 3.26 -14.00 7.68
C TRP A 311 2.48 -12.72 7.38
N ILE A 312 3.18 -11.59 7.19
CA ILE A 312 2.62 -10.31 6.72
C ILE A 312 1.83 -10.52 5.42
N GLU A 313 2.42 -11.18 4.40
CA GLU A 313 1.72 -11.44 3.15
C GLU A 313 0.50 -12.35 3.33
N CYS A 314 0.61 -13.42 4.13
CA CYS A 314 -0.51 -14.34 4.40
C CYS A 314 -1.68 -13.63 5.11
N LEU A 315 -1.40 -12.67 6.01
CA LEU A 315 -2.42 -11.86 6.70
C LEU A 315 -3.10 -10.87 5.73
N GLY A 316 -2.34 -10.30 4.79
CA GLY A 316 -2.89 -9.51 3.69
C GLY A 316 -3.78 -10.32 2.75
N ASP A 317 -3.35 -11.52 2.33
CA ASP A 317 -4.17 -12.41 1.49
C ASP A 317 -5.45 -12.86 2.23
N LEU A 318 -5.36 -13.24 3.51
CA LEU A 318 -6.52 -13.58 4.35
C LEU A 318 -7.51 -12.41 4.48
N GLY A 319 -7.01 -11.19 4.68
CA GLY A 319 -7.83 -9.98 4.69
C GLY A 319 -8.56 -9.75 3.37
N ARG A 320 -7.90 -10.01 2.23
CA ARG A 320 -8.53 -9.94 0.89
C ARG A 320 -9.59 -11.01 0.70
N TYR A 321 -9.40 -12.24 1.18
CA TYR A 321 -10.44 -13.27 1.15
C TYR A 321 -11.68 -12.83 1.95
N ARG A 322 -11.51 -12.34 3.19
CA ARG A 322 -12.61 -11.87 4.05
C ARG A 322 -13.35 -10.65 3.46
N MET A 323 -12.62 -9.70 2.88
CA MET A 323 -13.16 -8.54 2.17
C MET A 323 -13.92 -8.93 0.88
N ALA A 324 -13.45 -9.95 0.16
CA ALA A 324 -14.00 -10.30 -1.14
C ALA A 324 -15.26 -11.18 -1.08
N ILE A 325 -15.55 -11.79 0.07
CA ILE A 325 -16.80 -12.53 0.34
C ILE A 325 -17.85 -11.71 1.10
N GLU A 326 -17.54 -10.46 1.46
CA GLU A 326 -18.46 -9.57 2.17
C GLU A 326 -19.29 -8.72 1.20
N ASP A 327 -20.45 -9.23 0.78
CA ASP A 327 -21.31 -8.55 -0.18
C ASP A 327 -22.48 -7.76 0.45
N ASP A 328 -22.80 -7.99 1.74
CA ASP A 328 -23.93 -7.34 2.43
C ASP A 328 -23.49 -6.23 3.41
N ASP A 329 -22.48 -6.45 4.26
CA ASP A 329 -22.01 -5.42 5.22
C ASP A 329 -20.86 -4.58 4.65
N LEU A 330 -21.21 -3.40 4.14
CA LEU A 330 -20.25 -2.42 3.61
C LEU A 330 -19.19 -1.97 4.63
N LYS A 331 -19.51 -1.95 5.92
CA LYS A 331 -18.59 -1.53 7.00
C LYS A 331 -17.59 -2.63 7.30
N ASP A 332 -18.03 -3.88 7.43
CA ASP A 332 -17.11 -5.01 7.60
C ASP A 332 -16.23 -5.18 6.36
N ARG A 333 -16.77 -4.93 5.16
CA ARG A 333 -15.99 -4.88 3.91
C ARG A 333 -14.91 -3.78 3.96
N GLU A 334 -15.24 -2.58 4.44
CA GLU A 334 -14.29 -1.47 4.60
C GLU A 334 -13.19 -1.79 5.63
N VAL A 335 -13.57 -2.31 6.81
CA VAL A 335 -12.65 -2.76 7.86
C VAL A 335 -11.64 -3.78 7.29
N TRP A 336 -12.13 -4.80 6.59
CA TRP A 336 -11.24 -5.83 6.02
C TRP A 336 -10.45 -5.37 4.80
N THR A 337 -10.94 -4.36 4.06
CA THR A 337 -10.12 -3.65 3.06
C THR A 337 -8.93 -2.96 3.73
N SER A 338 -9.15 -2.29 4.87
CA SER A 338 -8.12 -1.55 5.60
C SER A 338 -7.14 -2.45 6.34
N VAL A 339 -7.60 -3.52 7.00
CA VAL A 339 -6.74 -4.58 7.58
C VAL A 339 -5.83 -5.17 6.51
N SER A 340 -6.39 -5.52 5.34
CA SER A 340 -5.63 -5.97 4.19
C SER A 340 -4.61 -4.93 3.73
N ARG A 341 -5.02 -3.66 3.58
CA ARG A 341 -4.17 -2.55 3.12
C ARG A 341 -2.94 -2.38 4.02
N HIS A 342 -3.13 -2.37 5.35
CA HIS A 342 -2.04 -2.31 6.34
C HIS A 342 -0.98 -3.38 6.09
N TRP A 343 -1.39 -4.66 5.99
CA TRP A 343 -0.44 -5.75 5.77
C TRP A 343 0.33 -5.62 4.45
N TYR A 344 -0.29 -5.16 3.35
CA TYR A 344 0.44 -4.93 2.10
C TYR A 344 1.28 -3.65 2.08
N SER A 345 0.87 -2.59 2.76
CA SER A 345 1.70 -1.38 2.97
C SER A 345 3.00 -1.79 3.66
N LYS A 346 2.88 -2.46 4.82
CA LYS A 346 3.99 -3.01 5.59
C LYS A 346 4.86 -3.99 4.80
N ALA A 347 4.27 -4.89 4.01
CA ALA A 347 5.02 -5.76 3.10
C ALA A 347 5.83 -4.95 2.09
N SER A 348 5.21 -3.93 1.48
CA SER A 348 5.85 -3.09 0.46
C SER A 348 6.95 -2.19 1.02
N ASP A 349 6.90 -1.83 2.30
CA ASP A 349 7.99 -1.12 2.98
C ASP A 349 9.17 -2.03 3.36
N LYS A 350 8.97 -3.35 3.42
CA LYS A 350 10.08 -4.31 3.54
C LYS A 350 10.67 -4.70 2.19
N ALA A 351 9.83 -4.92 1.19
CA ALA A 351 10.22 -5.37 -0.15
C ALA A 351 9.79 -4.38 -1.26
N PRO A 352 10.25 -3.10 -1.23
CA PRO A 352 9.74 -2.03 -2.10
C PRO A 352 10.05 -2.21 -3.59
N THR A 353 10.93 -3.15 -3.95
CA THR A 353 11.20 -3.52 -5.35
C THR A 353 10.18 -4.48 -5.94
N THR A 354 9.23 -5.01 -5.14
CA THR A 354 8.34 -6.13 -5.51
C THR A 354 6.97 -5.66 -6.00
N GLY A 355 6.77 -5.69 -7.31
CA GLY A 355 5.56 -5.13 -7.96
C GLY A 355 4.24 -5.72 -7.49
N ARG A 356 4.22 -7.01 -7.12
CA ARG A 356 3.00 -7.72 -6.72
C ARG A 356 2.34 -7.11 -5.48
N LEU A 357 3.12 -6.54 -4.56
CA LEU A 357 2.60 -5.89 -3.36
C LEU A 357 1.81 -4.62 -3.74
N TYR A 358 2.32 -3.84 -4.70
CA TYR A 358 1.61 -2.71 -5.27
C TYR A 358 0.41 -3.13 -6.12
N HIS A 359 0.44 -4.27 -6.82
CA HIS A 359 -0.75 -4.84 -7.47
C HIS A 359 -1.87 -5.14 -6.47
N HIS A 360 -1.55 -5.69 -5.29
CA HIS A 360 -2.55 -5.92 -4.24
C HIS A 360 -3.08 -4.60 -3.65
N LEU A 361 -2.20 -3.62 -3.39
CA LEU A 361 -2.61 -2.26 -2.97
C LEU A 361 -3.49 -1.57 -4.03
N ALA A 362 -3.25 -1.79 -5.32
CA ALA A 362 -4.12 -1.27 -6.38
C ALA A 362 -5.55 -1.83 -6.30
N ILE A 363 -5.71 -3.14 -6.06
CA ILE A 363 -7.04 -3.76 -5.86
C ILE A 363 -7.75 -3.14 -4.63
N LEU A 364 -7.00 -2.82 -3.58
CA LEU A 364 -7.47 -2.26 -2.30
C LEU A 364 -7.65 -0.74 -2.29
N ALA A 365 -7.22 -0.05 -3.34
CA ALA A 365 -7.40 1.39 -3.52
C ALA A 365 -8.81 1.75 -4.08
N ARG A 366 -9.67 0.76 -4.34
CA ARG A 366 -11.07 1.02 -4.76
C ARG A 366 -11.86 1.73 -3.65
N PRO A 367 -12.68 2.74 -3.97
CA PRO A 367 -13.06 3.20 -5.31
C PRO A 367 -12.11 4.23 -5.96
N ASN A 368 -11.07 4.72 -5.27
CA ASN A 368 -10.15 5.76 -5.78
C ASN A 368 -9.43 5.29 -7.06
N ALA A 369 -9.77 5.93 -8.19
CA ALA A 369 -9.27 5.56 -9.52
C ALA A 369 -7.82 6.03 -9.77
N LEU A 370 -7.46 7.21 -9.25
CA LEU A 370 -6.10 7.74 -9.35
C LEU A 370 -5.12 6.88 -8.56
N GLN A 371 -5.46 6.50 -7.33
CA GLN A 371 -4.61 5.66 -6.48
C GLN A 371 -4.53 4.21 -7.01
N GLN A 372 -5.60 3.66 -7.62
CA GLN A 372 -5.54 2.43 -8.42
C GLN A 372 -4.52 2.54 -9.55
N LEU A 373 -4.61 3.60 -10.38
CA LEU A 373 -3.71 3.82 -11.51
C LEU A 373 -2.24 3.98 -11.09
N PHE A 374 -1.99 4.74 -10.02
CA PHE A 374 -0.68 4.87 -9.39
C PHE A 374 -0.11 3.51 -8.99
N TYR A 375 -0.85 2.71 -8.21
CA TYR A 375 -0.35 1.43 -7.71
C TYR A 375 -0.16 0.38 -8.81
N TYR A 376 -1.06 0.29 -9.81
CA TYR A 376 -0.84 -0.58 -10.97
C TYR A 376 0.35 -0.12 -11.84
N SER A 377 0.58 1.19 -11.98
CA SER A 377 1.74 1.71 -12.70
C SER A 377 3.05 1.41 -11.93
N LYS A 378 3.07 1.66 -10.62
CA LYS A 378 4.18 1.31 -9.73
C LYS A 378 4.49 -0.20 -9.78
N SER A 379 3.47 -1.06 -9.76
CA SER A 379 3.59 -2.51 -9.93
C SER A 379 4.35 -2.95 -11.19
N LEU A 380 4.40 -2.11 -12.24
CA LEU A 380 5.09 -2.39 -13.51
C LEU A 380 6.44 -1.65 -13.64
N CYS A 381 6.70 -0.63 -12.80
CA CYS A 381 7.87 0.27 -12.88
C CYS A 381 8.84 0.16 -11.69
N VAL A 382 8.73 -0.89 -10.88
CA VAL A 382 9.72 -1.30 -9.86
C VAL A 382 10.65 -2.40 -10.40
N PRO A 383 11.86 -2.60 -9.83
CA PRO A 383 12.85 -3.57 -10.34
C PRO A 383 12.37 -5.02 -10.51
N ILE A 384 11.39 -5.49 -9.73
CA ILE A 384 10.77 -6.82 -9.86
C ILE A 384 9.29 -6.62 -10.27
N PRO A 385 9.01 -6.32 -11.56
CA PRO A 385 7.67 -5.94 -12.00
C PRO A 385 6.71 -7.14 -12.02
N PHE A 386 5.46 -6.92 -11.62
CA PHE A 386 4.42 -7.95 -11.64
C PHE A 386 3.58 -7.83 -12.92
N LEU A 387 4.05 -8.49 -13.99
CA LEU A 387 3.51 -8.34 -15.35
C LEU A 387 2.02 -8.67 -15.49
N SER A 388 1.44 -9.53 -14.64
CA SER A 388 -0.01 -9.79 -14.65
C SER A 388 -0.85 -8.55 -14.33
N ALA A 389 -0.29 -7.52 -13.68
CA ALA A 389 -0.95 -6.23 -13.52
C ALA A 389 -1.36 -5.57 -14.85
N ARG A 390 -0.74 -5.95 -15.99
CA ARG A 390 -1.18 -5.51 -17.33
C ARG A 390 -2.55 -6.06 -17.74
N GLU A 391 -2.95 -7.22 -17.22
CA GLU A 391 -4.32 -7.75 -17.36
C GLU A 391 -5.26 -7.05 -16.37
N SER A 392 -4.81 -6.90 -15.12
CA SER A 392 -5.60 -6.39 -13.98
C SER A 392 -6.03 -4.92 -14.16
N ILE A 393 -5.11 -4.07 -14.63
CA ILE A 393 -5.35 -2.63 -14.84
C ILE A 393 -6.44 -2.38 -15.88
N MET A 394 -6.68 -3.32 -16.81
CA MET A 394 -7.80 -3.22 -17.76
C MET A 394 -9.16 -3.18 -17.05
N THR A 395 -9.28 -3.70 -15.82
CA THR A 395 -10.53 -3.59 -15.02
C THR A 395 -10.84 -2.16 -14.54
N LEU A 396 -9.86 -1.24 -14.62
CA LEU A 396 -10.01 0.21 -14.46
C LEU A 396 -10.23 0.90 -15.81
N PHE A 397 -9.55 0.44 -16.86
CA PHE A 397 -9.56 1.08 -18.19
C PHE A 397 -10.74 0.73 -19.09
N GLU A 398 -11.27 -0.50 -19.09
CA GLU A 398 -12.37 -0.90 -19.99
C GLU A 398 -13.64 -0.02 -19.86
N PRO A 399 -14.11 0.43 -18.68
CA PRO A 399 -15.23 1.36 -18.60
C PRO A 399 -14.97 2.66 -19.38
N HIS A 400 -13.73 3.15 -19.34
CA HIS A 400 -13.29 4.38 -19.99
C HIS A 400 -13.09 4.20 -21.51
N LEU A 401 -12.53 3.06 -21.95
CA LEU A 401 -12.33 2.73 -23.36
C LEU A 401 -13.64 2.37 -24.08
N ASN A 402 -14.65 1.88 -23.36
CA ASN A 402 -15.94 1.47 -23.94
C ASN A 402 -17.05 2.51 -23.70
N GLY A 403 -16.70 3.76 -23.36
CA GLY A 403 -17.66 4.86 -23.19
C GLY A 403 -18.72 4.63 -22.12
N SER A 404 -18.44 3.79 -21.12
CA SER A 404 -19.40 3.44 -20.06
C SER A 404 -19.49 4.55 -19.01
N PRO A 405 -20.70 4.89 -18.51
CA PRO A 405 -20.84 5.86 -17.42
C PRO A 405 -20.01 5.47 -16.19
N THR A 406 -19.24 6.42 -15.66
CA THR A 406 -18.43 6.22 -14.45
C THR A 406 -18.98 7.05 -13.29
N ARG A 407 -18.54 6.77 -12.06
CA ARG A 407 -18.85 7.55 -10.85
C ARG A 407 -17.68 8.44 -10.40
N LEU A 408 -16.72 8.69 -11.29
CA LEU A 408 -15.54 9.51 -10.99
C LEU A 408 -15.85 11.00 -11.23
N GLN A 409 -15.00 11.88 -10.69
CA GLN A 409 -15.01 13.28 -11.13
C GLN A 409 -14.52 13.36 -12.59
N GLU A 410 -14.98 14.35 -13.33
CA GLU A 410 -14.69 14.50 -14.76
C GLU A 410 -13.17 14.51 -15.03
N ILE A 411 -12.41 15.26 -14.22
CA ILE A 411 -10.94 15.32 -14.28
C ILE A 411 -10.26 13.96 -13.98
N ASP A 412 -10.75 13.18 -13.02
CA ASP A 412 -10.23 11.84 -12.72
C ASP A 412 -10.51 10.89 -13.90
N ALA A 413 -11.72 10.97 -14.46
CA ALA A 413 -12.14 10.17 -15.61
C ALA A 413 -11.34 10.55 -16.87
N ALA A 414 -11.02 11.83 -17.07
CA ALA A 414 -10.17 12.32 -18.16
C ALA A 414 -8.72 11.84 -18.02
N PHE A 415 -8.14 11.96 -16.82
CA PHE A 415 -6.80 11.44 -16.52
C PHE A 415 -6.71 9.92 -16.76
N VAL A 416 -7.69 9.16 -16.28
CA VAL A 416 -7.73 7.71 -16.45
C VAL A 416 -8.04 7.32 -17.91
N ARG A 417 -8.84 8.09 -18.67
CA ARG A 417 -8.99 7.91 -20.12
C ARG A 417 -7.66 8.08 -20.86
N ALA A 418 -6.94 9.17 -20.63
CA ALA A 418 -5.66 9.43 -21.28
C ALA A 418 -4.65 8.31 -21.00
N HIS A 419 -4.52 7.88 -19.74
CA HIS A 419 -3.69 6.74 -19.37
C HIS A 419 -4.17 5.40 -19.97
N ALA A 420 -5.49 5.15 -20.04
CA ALA A 420 -6.05 3.95 -20.68
C ALA A 420 -5.71 3.84 -22.17
N ILE A 421 -5.80 4.97 -22.89
CA ILE A 421 -5.52 5.07 -24.32
C ILE A 421 -4.01 4.88 -24.55
N LEU A 422 -3.14 5.62 -23.83
CA LEU A 422 -1.69 5.45 -23.89
C LEU A 422 -1.25 4.01 -23.60
N PHE A 423 -1.82 3.38 -22.55
CA PHE A 423 -1.49 2.01 -22.16
C PHE A 423 -1.89 1.01 -23.26
N SER A 424 -3.18 1.00 -23.64
CA SER A 424 -3.72 0.02 -24.58
C SER A 424 -3.29 0.27 -26.04
N GLY A 425 -3.28 1.52 -26.49
CA GLY A 425 -3.22 1.89 -27.91
C GLY A 425 -4.56 1.76 -28.63
N ARG A 426 -5.68 1.73 -27.89
CA ARG A 426 -7.05 1.78 -28.41
C ARG A 426 -7.61 3.19 -28.31
N ASN A 427 -8.49 3.56 -29.24
CA ASN A 427 -9.21 4.84 -29.25
C ASN A 427 -8.27 6.06 -29.28
N GLN A 428 -7.21 6.01 -30.10
CA GLN A 428 -6.17 7.06 -30.16
C GLN A 428 -6.75 8.44 -30.52
N GLU A 429 -7.84 8.48 -31.28
CA GLU A 429 -8.61 9.69 -31.61
C GLU A 429 -9.25 10.38 -30.39
N GLN A 430 -9.44 9.65 -29.28
CA GLN A 430 -9.93 10.20 -28.01
C GLN A 430 -8.80 10.66 -27.07
N LEU A 431 -7.53 10.49 -27.44
CA LEU A 431 -6.39 10.84 -26.58
C LEU A 431 -6.29 12.35 -26.38
N ALA A 432 -6.20 13.11 -27.48
CA ALA A 432 -6.10 14.57 -27.40
C ALA A 432 -7.31 15.20 -26.68
N PRO A 433 -8.58 14.87 -27.01
CA PRO A 433 -9.73 15.34 -26.23
C PRO A 433 -9.66 15.02 -24.73
N SER A 434 -9.24 13.80 -24.35
CA SER A 434 -9.13 13.42 -22.92
C SER A 434 -8.00 14.16 -22.20
N VAL A 435 -6.90 14.46 -22.90
CA VAL A 435 -5.81 15.29 -22.38
C VAL A 435 -6.26 16.74 -22.27
N ASP A 436 -6.94 17.29 -23.27
CA ASP A 436 -7.42 18.68 -23.29
C ASP A 436 -8.44 18.94 -22.16
N GLU A 437 -9.38 18.01 -21.93
CA GLU A 437 -10.36 18.05 -20.83
C GLU A 437 -9.68 18.02 -19.44
N PHE A 438 -8.69 17.14 -19.25
CA PHE A 438 -7.90 17.10 -18.01
C PHE A 438 -7.12 18.41 -17.80
N ILE A 439 -6.34 18.84 -18.81
CA ILE A 439 -5.47 20.03 -18.74
C ILE A 439 -6.28 21.31 -18.52
N GLY A 440 -7.42 21.48 -19.20
CA GLY A 440 -8.31 22.63 -19.01
C GLY A 440 -8.99 22.67 -17.63
N SER A 441 -9.18 21.50 -17.00
CA SER A 441 -9.77 21.38 -15.66
C SER A 441 -8.74 21.51 -14.53
N LEU A 442 -7.47 21.25 -14.82
CA LEU A 442 -6.43 20.99 -13.82
C LEU A 442 -6.16 22.16 -12.87
N ASP A 443 -5.89 23.36 -13.38
CA ASP A 443 -5.58 24.52 -12.53
C ASP A 443 -6.70 24.85 -11.53
N ASN A 444 -7.94 24.86 -12.05
CA ASN A 444 -9.16 25.04 -11.26
C ASN A 444 -9.32 23.94 -10.19
N HIS A 445 -8.98 22.69 -10.50
CA HIS A 445 -9.06 21.59 -9.54
C HIS A 445 -8.00 21.72 -8.44
N ILE A 446 -6.76 22.09 -8.78
CA ILE A 446 -5.70 22.37 -7.79
C ILE A 446 -6.14 23.49 -6.84
N GLY A 447 -6.60 24.62 -7.39
CA GLY A 447 -7.07 25.76 -6.61
C GLY A 447 -8.27 25.46 -5.70
N ARG A 448 -9.12 24.48 -6.04
CA ARG A 448 -10.25 24.03 -5.22
C ARG A 448 -9.88 22.99 -4.16
N THR A 449 -8.90 22.13 -4.43
CA THR A 449 -8.56 21.00 -3.55
C THR A 449 -7.36 21.26 -2.63
N THR A 450 -6.48 22.19 -3.00
CA THR A 450 -5.35 22.73 -2.21
C THR A 450 -4.59 21.66 -1.42
N ARG A 451 -4.72 21.57 -0.09
CA ARG A 451 -4.00 20.57 0.73
C ARG A 451 -4.30 19.12 0.31
N ARG A 452 -5.50 18.83 -0.21
CA ARG A 452 -5.84 17.50 -0.76
C ARG A 452 -5.18 17.22 -2.11
N TRP A 453 -4.79 18.25 -2.86
CA TRP A 453 -4.02 18.07 -4.10
C TRP A 453 -2.62 17.50 -3.84
N MET A 454 -2.05 17.67 -2.65
CA MET A 454 -0.69 17.20 -2.36
C MET A 454 -0.52 15.70 -2.61
N GLU A 455 -1.50 14.87 -2.21
CA GLU A 455 -1.55 13.43 -2.49
C GLU A 455 -1.78 13.14 -3.98
N SER A 456 -2.82 13.73 -4.57
CA SER A 456 -3.14 13.54 -5.99
C SER A 456 -1.96 13.94 -6.90
N GLY A 457 -1.24 15.00 -6.54
CA GLY A 457 -0.10 15.53 -7.26
C GLY A 457 1.07 14.55 -7.30
N TYR A 458 1.49 13.95 -6.18
CA TYR A 458 2.56 12.96 -6.23
C TYR A 458 2.12 11.65 -6.91
N HIS A 459 0.85 11.24 -6.78
CA HIS A 459 0.30 10.11 -7.52
C HIS A 459 0.30 10.33 -9.05
N ILE A 460 -0.13 11.51 -9.52
CA ILE A 460 -0.10 11.90 -10.94
C ILE A 460 1.34 12.01 -11.43
N GLY A 461 2.25 12.63 -10.67
CA GLY A 461 3.66 12.73 -11.00
C GLY A 461 4.32 11.36 -11.21
N VAL A 462 4.05 10.39 -10.34
CA VAL A 462 4.53 9.01 -10.51
C VAL A 462 3.86 8.32 -11.70
N ALA A 463 2.56 8.48 -11.91
CA ALA A 463 1.85 7.88 -13.04
C ALA A 463 2.38 8.39 -14.41
N LEU A 464 2.68 9.69 -14.52
CA LEU A 464 3.32 10.29 -15.69
C LEU A 464 4.77 9.80 -15.86
N GLY A 465 5.55 9.73 -14.78
CA GLY A 465 6.87 9.09 -14.79
C GLY A 465 6.83 7.64 -15.28
N CYS A 466 5.76 6.90 -14.95
CA CYS A 466 5.55 5.54 -15.44
C CYS A 466 5.12 5.48 -16.91
N SER A 467 4.29 6.42 -17.42
CA SER A 467 3.89 6.41 -18.84
C SER A 467 5.05 6.80 -19.78
N LEU A 468 5.96 7.68 -19.34
CA LEU A 468 7.23 7.95 -20.03
C LEU A 468 8.13 6.70 -20.17
N LEU A 469 7.95 5.69 -19.32
CA LEU A 469 8.62 4.38 -19.38
C LEU A 469 7.79 3.32 -20.13
N GLU A 470 6.72 3.71 -20.82
CA GLU A 470 5.69 2.81 -21.38
C GLU A 470 5.18 1.76 -20.36
N TYR A 471 5.05 2.18 -19.10
CA TYR A 471 4.71 1.33 -17.95
C TYR A 471 5.68 0.15 -17.84
N GLY A 472 6.98 0.42 -17.86
CA GLY A 472 8.04 -0.57 -17.73
C GLY A 472 8.21 -1.48 -18.95
N SER A 473 7.97 -0.97 -20.17
CA SER A 473 8.13 -1.78 -21.39
C SER A 473 9.62 -1.94 -21.78
N GLU A 474 10.01 -3.14 -22.22
CA GLU A 474 11.36 -3.38 -22.76
C GLU A 474 11.59 -2.71 -24.12
N SER A 475 10.52 -2.29 -24.82
CA SER A 475 10.61 -1.48 -26.05
C SER A 475 11.14 -0.07 -25.78
N ASN A 476 10.85 0.48 -24.60
CA ASN A 476 10.99 1.90 -24.33
C ASN A 476 12.47 2.35 -24.35
N VAL A 477 12.73 3.50 -24.98
CA VAL A 477 14.09 4.04 -25.19
C VAL A 477 14.78 4.43 -23.88
N ILE A 478 14.03 4.97 -22.91
CA ILE A 478 14.54 5.28 -21.57
C ILE A 478 14.80 3.98 -20.79
N MET A 479 13.85 3.04 -20.78
CA MET A 479 13.98 1.74 -20.08
C MET A 479 15.20 0.95 -20.54
N ARG A 480 15.45 0.85 -21.85
CA ARG A 480 16.65 0.19 -22.39
C ARG A 480 17.94 0.87 -21.95
N THR A 481 17.97 2.20 -21.92
CA THR A 481 19.14 2.98 -21.47
C THR A 481 19.40 2.83 -19.96
N ILE A 482 18.34 2.76 -19.14
CA ILE A 482 18.46 2.51 -17.70
C ILE A 482 18.96 1.08 -17.45
N LYS A 483 18.40 0.08 -18.14
CA LYS A 483 18.74 -1.34 -17.97
C LYS A 483 20.10 -1.75 -18.53
N SER A 484 20.60 -1.08 -19.58
CA SER A 484 21.96 -1.31 -20.09
C SER A 484 23.05 -0.76 -19.18
N GLY A 485 22.71 0.01 -18.14
CA GLY A 485 23.68 0.59 -17.21
C GLY A 485 24.54 1.69 -17.84
N ALA A 486 24.14 2.25 -18.98
CA ALA A 486 24.88 3.28 -19.73
C ALA A 486 24.87 4.66 -19.02
N ARG A 487 25.50 4.71 -17.85
CA ARG A 487 25.60 5.89 -16.97
C ARG A 487 26.78 6.77 -17.37
N ALA A 488 26.66 8.08 -17.16
CA ALA A 488 27.75 9.04 -17.42
C ALA A 488 29.03 8.74 -16.63
N ASP A 489 28.90 8.12 -15.45
CA ASP A 489 29.99 7.91 -14.49
C ASP A 489 30.73 6.56 -14.70
N GLU A 490 30.22 5.67 -15.55
CA GLU A 490 30.76 4.31 -15.78
C GLU A 490 31.11 4.07 -17.27
N PRO A 491 32.16 4.72 -17.82
CA PRO A 491 32.44 4.74 -19.26
C PRO A 491 32.81 3.38 -19.86
N ASN A 492 33.27 2.41 -19.06
CA ASN A 492 33.67 1.09 -19.55
C ASN A 492 32.48 0.22 -20.02
N THR A 493 31.24 0.59 -19.70
CA THR A 493 30.02 -0.12 -20.14
C THR A 493 29.56 0.33 -21.54
N ALA A 494 30.13 1.41 -22.08
CA ALA A 494 29.64 2.09 -23.30
C ALA A 494 29.98 1.40 -24.64
N MET A 495 30.45 0.14 -24.65
CA MET A 495 30.89 -0.58 -25.87
C MET A 495 29.92 -1.65 -26.39
N GLN A 496 28.67 -1.72 -25.91
CA GLN A 496 27.64 -2.59 -26.50
C GLN A 496 26.39 -1.83 -26.95
N GLY A 497 26.41 -1.41 -28.21
CA GLY A 497 25.29 -1.61 -29.13
C GLY A 497 23.89 -1.15 -28.70
N VAL A 498 23.76 -0.03 -27.98
CA VAL A 498 22.45 0.64 -27.86
C VAL A 498 22.16 1.31 -29.21
N GLU A 499 21.57 0.56 -30.12
CA GLU A 499 21.00 1.13 -31.35
C GLU A 499 20.05 2.27 -30.98
N THR A 500 20.22 3.43 -31.61
CA THR A 500 19.40 4.62 -31.42
C THR A 500 18.03 4.45 -32.09
N ALA A 501 17.28 3.48 -31.59
CA ALA A 501 15.92 3.21 -32.00
C ALA A 501 15.06 4.45 -31.78
N ALA A 502 14.21 4.77 -32.76
CA ALA A 502 13.29 5.89 -32.66
C ALA A 502 12.35 5.72 -31.44
N PRO A 503 11.97 6.82 -30.77
CA PRO A 503 10.89 6.79 -29.80
C PRO A 503 9.58 6.32 -30.46
N SER A 504 8.78 5.54 -29.71
CA SER A 504 7.45 5.14 -30.16
C SER A 504 6.48 6.33 -30.16
N GLN A 505 5.40 6.25 -30.96
CA GLN A 505 4.35 7.27 -30.90
C GLN A 505 3.75 7.36 -29.49
N LYS A 506 3.49 6.21 -28.83
CA LYS A 506 3.03 6.15 -27.43
C LYS A 506 3.94 6.90 -26.45
N PHE A 507 5.26 6.84 -26.63
CA PHE A 507 6.22 7.60 -25.84
C PHE A 507 6.11 9.12 -26.12
N LEU A 508 6.00 9.52 -27.39
CA LEU A 508 5.85 10.92 -27.78
C LEU A 508 4.53 11.52 -27.25
N ASP A 509 3.44 10.76 -27.31
CA ASP A 509 2.14 11.15 -26.77
C ASP A 509 2.18 11.28 -25.24
N ALA A 510 2.81 10.32 -24.55
CA ALA A 510 3.01 10.37 -23.10
C ALA A 510 3.90 11.54 -22.68
N LEU A 511 4.91 11.89 -23.50
CA LEU A 511 5.79 13.04 -23.28
C LEU A 511 5.05 14.37 -23.45
N ASP A 512 4.18 14.49 -24.47
CA ASP A 512 3.34 15.68 -24.62
C ASP A 512 2.38 15.84 -23.44
N PHE A 513 1.67 14.78 -23.05
CA PHE A 513 0.77 14.78 -21.90
C PHE A 513 1.48 15.14 -20.58
N ALA A 514 2.66 14.56 -20.33
CA ALA A 514 3.47 14.90 -19.17
C ALA A 514 3.90 16.37 -19.19
N CYS A 515 4.44 16.87 -20.31
CA CYS A 515 4.92 18.25 -20.41
C CYS A 515 3.80 19.30 -20.35
N ARG A 516 2.61 19.00 -20.90
CA ARG A 516 1.42 19.85 -20.75
C ARG A 516 0.94 19.88 -19.29
N THR A 517 1.00 18.75 -18.58
CA THR A 517 0.69 18.73 -17.14
C THR A 517 1.73 19.52 -16.34
N HIS A 518 3.02 19.40 -16.68
CA HIS A 518 4.09 20.19 -16.07
C HIS A 518 3.90 21.70 -16.29
N ASP A 519 3.49 22.15 -17.49
CA ASP A 519 3.27 23.57 -17.77
C ASP A 519 2.18 24.19 -16.86
N VAL A 520 1.03 23.52 -16.71
CA VAL A 520 -0.03 23.98 -15.80
C VAL A 520 0.45 23.99 -14.34
N VAL A 521 1.01 22.87 -13.86
CA VAL A 521 1.40 22.73 -12.46
C VAL A 521 2.53 23.71 -12.09
N PHE A 522 3.49 23.94 -13.00
CA PHE A 522 4.64 24.80 -12.73
C PHE A 522 4.41 26.30 -12.99
N ARG A 523 3.21 26.70 -13.43
CA ARG A 523 2.76 28.11 -13.41
C ARG A 523 2.23 28.55 -12.04
N ARG A 524 1.92 27.61 -11.14
CA ARG A 524 1.39 27.90 -9.80
C ARG A 524 2.50 28.29 -8.82
N PHE A 525 3.20 29.39 -9.13
CA PHE A 525 4.31 29.89 -8.32
C PHE A 525 3.85 30.22 -6.89
N GLY A 526 4.58 29.69 -5.89
CA GLY A 526 4.30 29.92 -4.48
C GLY A 526 3.14 29.12 -3.89
N ASP A 527 2.39 28.34 -4.70
CA ASP A 527 1.36 27.43 -4.20
C ASP A 527 2.02 26.22 -3.52
N PRO A 528 1.86 26.02 -2.20
CA PRO A 528 2.49 24.91 -1.51
C PRO A 528 1.95 23.54 -1.94
N SER A 529 0.74 23.47 -2.50
CA SER A 529 0.09 22.21 -2.87
C SER A 529 0.75 21.49 -4.04
N VAL A 530 1.47 22.22 -4.91
CA VAL A 530 2.18 21.64 -6.06
C VAL A 530 3.62 21.20 -5.72
N THR A 531 4.13 21.53 -4.53
CA THR A 531 5.50 21.16 -4.09
C THR A 531 5.78 19.65 -4.15
N PRO A 532 4.86 18.73 -3.76
CA PRO A 532 5.10 17.28 -3.87
C PRO A 532 5.20 16.81 -5.33
N TYR A 533 4.39 17.37 -6.23
CA TYR A 533 4.47 17.09 -7.67
C TYR A 533 5.84 17.53 -8.21
N LEU A 534 6.28 18.75 -7.86
CA LEU A 534 7.60 19.26 -8.24
C LEU A 534 8.72 18.35 -7.72
N HIS A 535 8.65 17.88 -6.48
CA HIS A 535 9.63 16.95 -5.92
C HIS A 535 9.71 15.63 -6.71
N VAL A 536 8.58 15.00 -7.02
CA VAL A 536 8.53 13.76 -7.84
C VAL A 536 9.12 13.99 -9.23
N THR A 537 8.76 15.09 -9.90
CA THR A 537 9.30 15.41 -11.23
C THR A 537 10.80 15.67 -11.20
N LEU A 538 11.29 16.43 -10.20
CA LEU A 538 12.71 16.71 -10.05
C LEU A 538 13.54 15.46 -9.70
N SER A 539 12.99 14.49 -8.96
CA SER A 539 13.70 13.23 -8.66
C SER A 539 13.90 12.39 -9.94
N PHE A 540 12.86 12.31 -10.78
CA PHE A 540 12.89 11.63 -12.08
C PHE A 540 13.89 12.29 -13.03
N LEU A 541 13.86 13.62 -13.15
CA LEU A 541 14.82 14.38 -13.96
C LEU A 541 16.27 14.20 -13.44
N HIS A 542 16.49 14.28 -12.13
CA HIS A 542 17.80 14.04 -11.50
C HIS A 542 18.33 12.61 -11.74
N HIS A 543 17.46 11.61 -11.86
CA HIS A 543 17.87 10.28 -12.31
C HIS A 543 18.32 10.30 -13.77
N LEU A 544 17.54 10.90 -14.67
CA LEU A 544 17.83 10.94 -16.11
C LEU A 544 19.07 11.78 -16.46
N VAL A 545 19.45 12.77 -15.64
CA VAL A 545 20.76 13.45 -15.74
C VAL A 545 21.94 12.46 -15.83
N LYS A 546 21.83 11.31 -15.14
CA LYS A 546 22.87 10.26 -15.08
C LYS A 546 22.91 9.39 -16.34
N PHE A 547 21.91 9.51 -17.23
CA PHE A 547 21.76 8.75 -18.47
C PHE A 547 21.53 9.70 -19.67
N PRO A 548 22.59 10.35 -20.20
CA PRO A 548 22.45 11.41 -21.20
C PRO A 548 21.67 11.02 -22.47
N ALA A 549 21.76 9.76 -22.91
CA ALA A 549 20.99 9.25 -24.05
C ALA A 549 19.47 9.17 -23.76
N ALA A 550 19.06 8.76 -22.56
CA ALA A 550 17.67 8.78 -22.14
C ALA A 550 17.14 10.22 -22.02
N MET A 551 17.97 11.11 -21.47
CA MET A 551 17.65 12.52 -21.28
C MET A 551 17.45 13.27 -22.61
N ALA A 552 18.24 12.94 -23.63
CA ALA A 552 18.12 13.49 -24.99
C ALA A 552 16.73 13.27 -25.62
N HIS A 553 15.98 12.24 -25.22
CA HIS A 553 14.62 12.00 -25.73
C HIS A 553 13.55 12.93 -25.13
N ILE A 554 13.83 13.63 -24.02
CA ILE A 554 12.84 14.50 -23.34
C ILE A 554 13.30 15.95 -23.17
N GLU A 555 14.61 16.23 -23.18
CA GLU A 555 15.17 17.53 -22.72
C GLU A 555 14.65 18.76 -23.48
N SER A 556 14.16 18.60 -24.70
CA SER A 556 13.61 19.66 -25.55
C SER A 556 12.16 20.04 -25.24
N LYS A 557 11.44 19.19 -24.50
CA LYS A 557 10.02 19.37 -24.13
C LYS A 557 9.81 19.74 -22.66
N ILE A 558 10.75 19.41 -21.78
CA ILE A 558 10.69 19.77 -20.36
C ILE A 558 10.70 21.30 -20.18
N PRO A 559 9.76 21.89 -19.41
CA PRO A 559 9.64 23.35 -19.26
C PRO A 559 10.68 23.91 -18.26
N TRP A 560 11.96 23.82 -18.61
CA TRP A 560 13.09 24.25 -17.77
C TRP A 560 12.97 25.66 -17.21
N LYS A 561 12.40 26.59 -17.99
CA LYS A 561 12.19 27.97 -17.55
C LYS A 561 11.17 28.06 -16.41
N LEU A 562 10.04 27.37 -16.49
CA LEU A 562 9.06 27.30 -15.38
C LEU A 562 9.66 26.64 -14.15
N ILE A 563 10.43 25.55 -14.33
CA ILE A 563 11.16 24.90 -13.22
C ILE A 563 12.12 25.88 -12.54
N SER A 564 12.90 26.65 -13.31
CA SER A 564 13.81 27.67 -12.74
C SER A 564 13.06 28.78 -11.99
N LEU A 565 11.87 29.18 -12.46
CA LEU A 565 11.02 30.18 -11.80
C LEU A 565 10.44 29.64 -10.50
N MET A 566 9.88 28.41 -10.48
CA MET A 566 9.42 27.76 -9.25
C MET A 566 10.54 27.63 -8.22
N LEU A 567 11.72 27.15 -8.63
CA LEU A 567 12.87 27.02 -7.73
C LEU A 567 13.28 28.39 -7.16
N ASN A 568 13.26 29.46 -7.96
CA ASN A 568 13.50 30.82 -7.46
C ASN A 568 12.41 31.31 -6.49
N THR A 569 11.14 30.93 -6.66
CA THR A 569 10.09 31.20 -5.66
C THR A 569 10.39 30.49 -4.34
N LEU A 570 10.86 29.24 -4.38
CA LEU A 570 11.26 28.49 -3.19
C LEU A 570 12.56 29.01 -2.55
N ILE A 571 13.44 29.68 -3.30
CA ILE A 571 14.59 30.38 -2.72
C ILE A 571 14.14 31.54 -1.83
N GLY A 572 13.03 32.21 -2.15
CA GLY A 572 12.48 33.30 -1.33
C GLY A 572 12.11 32.90 0.11
N THR A 573 11.86 31.61 0.36
CA THR A 573 11.62 31.04 1.71
C THR A 573 12.81 30.25 2.26
N CYS A 574 13.90 30.09 1.51
CA CYS A 574 15.04 29.27 1.93
C CYS A 574 15.93 30.02 2.94
N THR A 575 16.13 29.42 4.11
CA THR A 575 17.06 29.90 5.14
C THR A 575 18.40 29.15 5.14
N ARG A 576 18.44 27.95 4.54
CA ARG A 576 19.51 26.96 4.69
C ARG A 576 20.23 26.62 3.38
N PHE A 577 20.88 27.64 2.81
CA PHE A 577 21.71 27.50 1.62
C PHE A 577 22.87 26.49 1.81
N ASP A 578 23.32 26.29 3.06
CA ASP A 578 24.27 25.26 3.46
C ASP A 578 23.81 23.83 3.08
N LYS A 579 22.49 23.57 3.12
CA LYS A 579 21.92 22.27 2.76
C LYS A 579 21.68 22.12 1.26
N ILE A 580 21.21 23.16 0.57
CA ILE A 580 20.84 23.05 -0.86
C ILE A 580 22.06 23.00 -1.79
N GLU A 581 23.19 23.55 -1.35
CA GLU A 581 24.44 23.58 -2.12
C GLU A 581 25.39 22.41 -1.81
N ASN A 582 25.06 21.57 -0.83
CA ASN A 582 25.82 20.39 -0.44
C ASN A 582 25.58 19.24 -1.43
N GLU A 583 26.57 18.36 -1.61
CA GLU A 583 26.43 17.16 -2.44
C GLU A 583 25.70 16.03 -1.69
N ALA A 584 25.72 16.05 -0.36
CA ALA A 584 24.99 15.12 0.48
C ALA A 584 23.48 15.39 0.44
N PHE A 585 22.69 14.31 0.52
CA PHE A 585 21.22 14.35 0.54
C PHE A 585 20.70 15.16 1.76
N PRO A 586 19.81 16.16 1.56
CA PRO A 586 19.39 17.05 2.63
C PRO A 586 18.41 16.36 3.57
N ARG A 587 18.84 16.25 4.83
CA ARG A 587 18.13 15.70 5.99
C ARG A 587 18.43 16.52 7.23
N ASN A 588 17.86 16.18 8.38
CA ASN A 588 18.47 16.49 9.67
C ASN A 588 19.41 15.34 10.07
N GLU A 589 20.56 15.68 10.67
CA GLU A 589 21.54 14.70 11.17
C GLU A 589 21.35 14.43 12.67
N LYS A 590 20.64 15.32 13.38
CA LYS A 590 20.40 15.22 14.83
C LYS A 590 19.10 14.49 15.19
N GLU A 591 18.27 14.20 14.20
CA GLU A 591 16.96 13.58 14.35
C GLU A 591 16.90 12.26 13.57
N SER A 592 15.97 11.39 13.96
CA SER A 592 15.66 10.17 13.19
C SER A 592 15.19 10.53 11.78
N PRO A 593 15.57 9.76 10.74
CA PRO A 593 15.01 9.92 9.40
C PRO A 593 13.49 9.99 9.41
N ARG A 594 12.92 10.99 8.73
CA ARG A 594 11.47 11.17 8.60
C ARG A 594 11.13 11.38 7.13
N PRO A 595 10.91 10.30 6.36
CA PRO A 595 10.56 10.41 4.95
C PRO A 595 9.24 11.14 4.76
N LEU A 596 9.14 11.86 3.65
CA LEU A 596 7.91 12.54 3.23
C LEU A 596 6.87 11.51 2.71
N PRO A 597 5.55 11.83 2.68
CA PRO A 597 4.56 10.98 2.03
C PRO A 597 4.91 10.70 0.55
N ASP A 598 5.45 11.71 -0.14
CA ASP A 598 5.99 11.62 -1.49
C ASP A 598 7.35 10.89 -1.57
N ASP A 599 8.09 10.70 -0.47
CA ASP A 599 9.22 9.75 -0.44
C ASP A 599 8.70 8.30 -0.43
N PHE A 600 7.72 7.98 0.42
CA PHE A 600 7.09 6.65 0.46
C PHE A 600 6.38 6.29 -0.86
N ALA A 601 5.66 7.26 -1.45
CA ALA A 601 5.02 7.08 -2.75
C ALA A 601 6.02 6.69 -3.85
N GLN A 602 7.20 7.30 -3.85
CA GLN A 602 8.26 7.02 -4.83
C GLN A 602 9.09 5.77 -4.50
N ARG A 603 9.24 5.42 -3.21
CA ARG A 603 10.10 4.34 -2.70
C ARG A 603 9.96 3.05 -3.53
N GLY A 604 11.08 2.55 -4.05
CA GLY A 604 11.14 1.31 -4.83
C GLY A 604 11.05 1.46 -6.35
N LEU A 605 10.64 2.61 -6.88
CA LEU A 605 10.65 2.89 -8.32
C LEU A 605 12.07 2.94 -8.87
N LEU A 606 12.24 2.52 -10.14
CA LEU A 606 13.54 2.43 -10.81
C LEU A 606 14.38 3.71 -10.71
N TRP A 607 13.76 4.90 -10.76
CA TRP A 607 14.49 6.16 -10.73
C TRP A 607 15.02 6.57 -9.33
N VAL A 608 14.49 6.00 -8.24
CA VAL A 608 14.92 6.35 -6.87
C VAL A 608 15.87 5.34 -6.21
N GLU A 609 16.27 4.27 -6.93
CA GLU A 609 17.20 3.22 -6.48
C GLU A 609 18.43 3.77 -5.73
N LYS A 610 19.09 4.77 -6.30
CA LYS A 610 20.28 5.45 -5.74
C LYS A 610 20.01 6.94 -5.51
N TYR A 611 18.83 7.26 -4.96
CA TYR A 611 18.45 8.62 -4.54
C TYR A 611 18.48 8.77 -3.01
N TYR A 612 17.86 7.84 -2.30
CA TYR A 612 17.74 7.90 -0.84
C TYR A 612 18.96 7.32 -0.12
N PRO A 613 19.36 7.89 1.04
CA PRO A 613 20.27 7.22 1.99
C PRO A 613 19.73 5.85 2.40
N ALA A 614 20.64 4.89 2.65
CA ALA A 614 20.26 3.52 3.01
C ALA A 614 19.47 3.43 4.34
N ASP A 615 19.67 4.38 5.26
CA ASP A 615 18.95 4.50 6.53
C ASP A 615 17.65 5.33 6.43
N TRP A 616 17.35 5.95 5.28
CA TRP A 616 16.26 6.93 5.18
C TRP A 616 14.89 6.35 5.59
N PHE A 617 14.63 5.09 5.23
CA PHE A 617 13.40 4.39 5.56
C PHE A 617 13.55 3.38 6.74
N THR A 618 14.64 3.45 7.52
CA THR A 618 14.87 2.52 8.66
C THR A 618 14.37 3.06 10.00
N ALA A 619 13.61 4.15 10.01
CA ALA A 619 12.97 4.70 11.21
C ALA A 619 11.84 3.78 11.69
N ALA A 620 12.19 2.80 12.52
CA ALA A 620 11.39 1.61 12.87
C ALA A 620 10.16 1.86 13.76
N LYS A 621 9.54 3.04 13.71
CA LYS A 621 8.39 3.45 14.55
C LYS A 621 7.32 4.30 13.87
N ILE A 622 7.49 4.68 12.60
CA ILE A 622 6.45 5.43 11.86
C ILE A 622 5.34 4.45 11.48
N ASP A 623 4.16 4.60 12.08
CA ASP A 623 2.98 3.79 11.77
C ASP A 623 2.42 4.12 10.37
N ASP A 624 1.64 3.22 9.77
CA ASP A 624 1.11 3.39 8.41
C ASP A 624 0.30 4.68 8.25
N GLU A 625 -0.51 5.04 9.24
CA GLU A 625 -1.29 6.29 9.25
C GLU A 625 -0.39 7.53 9.44
N GLU A 626 0.72 7.41 10.18
CA GLU A 626 1.68 8.52 10.40
C GLU A 626 2.47 8.87 9.12
N LYS A 627 2.75 7.88 8.25
CA LYS A 627 3.49 8.07 6.98
C LYS A 627 2.86 9.11 6.05
N TYR A 628 1.55 9.30 6.14
CA TYR A 628 0.78 10.23 5.32
C TYR A 628 0.32 11.47 6.09
N PHE A 629 0.69 11.60 7.38
CA PHE A 629 0.30 12.72 8.23
C PHE A 629 1.20 13.95 8.03
N GLU A 630 0.80 14.82 7.10
CA GLU A 630 1.45 16.11 6.82
C GLU A 630 1.49 17.04 8.04
N VAL A 631 2.71 17.39 8.48
CA VAL A 631 2.98 18.44 9.49
C VAL A 631 3.81 19.58 8.87
N ALA A 632 3.77 20.77 9.48
CA ALA A 632 4.33 21.99 8.88
C ALA A 632 5.82 21.87 8.46
N SER A 633 6.65 21.18 9.24
CA SER A 633 8.08 20.98 8.94
C SER A 633 8.33 20.16 7.65
N MET A 634 7.44 19.24 7.30
CA MET A 634 7.56 18.45 6.06
C MET A 634 7.51 19.34 4.82
N MET A 635 6.82 20.49 4.87
CA MET A 635 6.83 21.45 3.77
C MET A 635 8.21 22.12 3.62
N GLU A 636 8.86 22.51 4.71
CA GLU A 636 10.21 23.09 4.67
C GLU A 636 11.24 22.08 4.18
N GLU A 637 11.18 20.83 4.66
CA GLU A 637 12.06 19.75 4.21
C GLU A 637 11.88 19.44 2.72
N ARG A 638 10.63 19.42 2.24
CA ARG A 638 10.28 19.23 0.82
C ARG A 638 10.75 20.38 -0.05
N GLN A 639 10.60 21.64 0.37
CA GLN A 639 11.13 22.81 -0.35
C GLN A 639 12.66 22.74 -0.45
N ASN A 640 13.36 22.46 0.66
CA ASN A 640 14.81 22.27 0.67
C ASN A 640 15.25 21.10 -0.25
N ARG A 641 14.48 20.01 -0.32
CA ARG A 641 14.75 18.87 -1.21
C ARG A 641 14.57 19.24 -2.70
N CYS A 642 13.54 20.00 -3.05
CA CYS A 642 13.36 20.54 -4.41
C CYS A 642 14.53 21.44 -4.82
N LEU A 643 14.94 22.37 -3.94
CA LEU A 643 16.08 23.26 -4.17
C LEU A 643 17.39 22.49 -4.38
N TRP A 644 17.65 21.47 -3.56
CA TRP A 644 18.81 20.59 -3.69
C TRP A 644 18.79 19.79 -5.00
N LEU A 645 17.66 19.19 -5.38
CA LEU A 645 17.53 18.50 -6.68
C LEU A 645 17.77 19.46 -7.85
N GLY A 646 17.24 20.69 -7.75
CA GLY A 646 17.53 21.78 -8.70
C GLY A 646 19.03 22.05 -8.83
N ASN A 647 19.75 22.15 -7.70
CA ASN A 647 21.21 22.33 -7.68
C ASN A 647 21.94 21.14 -8.33
N ARG A 648 21.55 19.90 -8.02
CA ARG A 648 22.17 18.69 -8.59
C ARG A 648 21.94 18.55 -10.10
N ILE A 649 20.77 18.96 -10.61
CA ILE A 649 20.52 19.04 -12.07
C ILE A 649 21.35 20.18 -12.70
N ALA A 650 21.39 21.34 -12.04
CA ALA A 650 22.11 22.53 -12.50
C ALA A 650 23.64 22.37 -12.53
N ALA A 651 24.21 21.44 -11.75
CA ALA A 651 25.64 21.15 -11.72
C ALA A 651 26.22 20.75 -13.09
N THR A 652 25.38 20.30 -14.03
CA THR A 652 25.80 19.99 -15.41
C THR A 652 25.86 21.20 -16.35
N GLY A 653 25.19 22.31 -16.00
CA GLY A 653 25.01 23.49 -16.85
C GLY A 653 24.19 23.29 -18.14
N LYS A 654 23.70 22.07 -18.42
CA LYS A 654 23.07 21.70 -19.71
C LYS A 654 21.60 22.10 -19.85
N TRP A 655 20.92 22.30 -18.72
CA TRP A 655 19.45 22.48 -18.64
C TRP A 655 19.11 23.64 -17.72
N LEU A 656 19.26 23.41 -16.42
CA LEU A 656 19.31 24.45 -15.39
C LEU A 656 20.75 24.95 -15.21
N THR A 657 20.87 26.15 -14.67
CA THR A 657 22.10 26.72 -14.10
C THR A 657 21.78 27.27 -12.70
N TYR A 658 22.79 27.39 -11.83
CA TYR A 658 22.63 27.97 -10.49
C TYR A 658 23.83 28.86 -10.17
N ASP A 659 23.58 30.14 -9.93
CA ASP A 659 24.60 31.08 -9.45
C ASP A 659 24.64 31.03 -7.91
N LYS A 660 25.79 30.67 -7.34
CA LYS A 660 26.02 30.58 -5.88
C LYS A 660 26.13 31.95 -5.19
N ASN A 661 26.53 32.99 -5.92
CA ASN A 661 26.71 34.35 -5.39
C ASN A 661 25.36 35.08 -5.36
N LEU A 662 24.61 35.01 -6.46
CA LEU A 662 23.27 35.57 -6.58
C LEU A 662 22.20 34.69 -5.92
N ARG A 663 22.54 33.42 -5.63
CA ARG A 663 21.63 32.38 -5.12
C ARG A 663 20.38 32.29 -5.99
N GLN A 664 20.59 32.09 -7.29
CA GLN A 664 19.50 32.15 -8.27
C GLN A 664 19.63 31.02 -9.29
N PHE A 665 18.51 30.34 -9.54
CA PHE A 665 18.37 29.41 -10.65
C PHE A 665 18.13 30.16 -11.96
N SER A 666 18.72 29.64 -13.01
CA SER A 666 18.53 30.06 -14.39
C SER A 666 18.53 28.83 -15.30
N VAL A 667 18.55 29.05 -16.61
CA VAL A 667 18.53 28.00 -17.62
C VAL A 667 19.69 28.18 -18.59
N ALA A 668 20.12 27.08 -19.23
CA ALA A 668 21.04 27.16 -20.36
C ALA A 668 20.40 28.00 -21.49
N PRO A 669 21.19 28.77 -22.29
CA PRO A 669 20.62 29.71 -23.27
C PRO A 669 19.61 29.11 -24.26
N ARG A 670 19.78 27.83 -24.63
CA ARG A 670 18.85 27.07 -25.49
C ARG A 670 17.44 26.88 -24.91
N TYR A 671 17.23 27.17 -23.63
CA TYR A 671 15.95 27.10 -22.92
C TYR A 671 15.53 28.45 -22.32
N ALA A 672 16.24 29.54 -22.63
CA ALA A 672 15.95 30.89 -22.16
C ALA A 672 14.78 31.52 -22.95
N ILE A 673 13.63 30.82 -22.96
CA ILE A 673 12.39 31.29 -23.59
C ILE A 673 11.66 32.29 -22.68
N GLU A 674 10.90 33.18 -23.30
CA GLU A 674 9.88 33.97 -22.60
C GLU A 674 8.67 33.08 -22.29
N ILE A 675 8.11 33.23 -21.09
CA ILE A 675 6.88 32.55 -20.69
C ILE A 675 5.74 33.54 -20.87
N ALA A 676 4.87 33.29 -21.84
CA ALA A 676 3.65 34.06 -22.01
C ALA A 676 2.77 33.95 -20.74
N ASN A 677 2.12 35.07 -20.40
CA ASN A 677 1.19 35.19 -19.27
C ASN A 677 1.81 34.88 -17.89
N LEU A 678 3.06 35.31 -17.65
CA LEU A 678 3.55 35.48 -16.28
C LEU A 678 2.82 36.66 -15.60
N PRO A 679 2.44 36.56 -14.31
CA PRO A 679 2.01 37.72 -13.55
C PRO A 679 3.14 38.75 -13.48
N THR A 680 2.90 39.94 -14.01
CA THR A 680 3.83 41.06 -13.92
C THR A 680 3.82 41.65 -12.51
N ALA A 681 4.97 42.13 -12.02
CA ALA A 681 5.09 42.68 -10.66
C ALA A 681 4.25 43.96 -10.42
N SER A 682 3.63 44.52 -11.47
CA SER A 682 2.58 45.54 -11.41
C SER A 682 1.31 45.07 -10.71
N ASP A 683 0.97 43.78 -10.81
CA ASP A 683 -0.38 43.27 -10.52
C ASP A 683 -0.58 43.01 -9.01
N THR A 684 0.46 43.26 -8.20
CA THR A 684 0.42 43.33 -6.73
C THR A 684 0.57 44.77 -6.21
N GLY A 685 0.39 45.77 -7.07
CA GLY A 685 0.60 47.19 -6.79
C GLY A 685 -0.57 47.90 -6.11
N SER A 686 -0.69 47.72 -4.79
CA SER A 686 -1.38 48.63 -3.85
C SER A 686 -2.80 49.13 -4.19
N ASP A 687 -3.83 48.41 -3.71
CA ASP A 687 -5.06 49.08 -3.29
C ASP A 687 -4.77 49.97 -2.06
N PRO A 688 -5.26 51.22 -1.98
CA PRO A 688 -5.15 52.04 -0.78
C PRO A 688 -5.98 51.46 0.38
N PRO A 689 -5.52 51.55 1.63
CA PRO A 689 -6.31 51.09 2.78
C PRO A 689 -7.59 51.93 2.92
N MET A 690 -8.76 51.28 2.85
CA MET A 690 -10.04 51.91 3.18
C MET A 690 -9.98 52.50 4.59
N GLN A 691 -10.29 53.78 4.72
CA GLN A 691 -10.46 54.41 6.02
C GLN A 691 -11.77 53.91 6.67
N PRO A 692 -11.81 53.67 7.99
CA PRO A 692 -13.05 53.32 8.67
C PRO A 692 -13.94 54.55 8.81
N ASP A 693 -15.20 54.44 8.36
CA ASP A 693 -16.19 55.52 8.46
C ASP A 693 -16.57 55.84 9.92
N GLY A 694 -15.94 56.89 10.47
CA GLY A 694 -16.10 57.32 11.85
C GLY A 694 -16.84 58.65 12.01
N ARG A 695 -18.16 58.67 11.80
CA ARG A 695 -19.06 59.79 12.20
C ARG A 695 -20.49 59.31 12.42
N GLY A 696 -21.04 59.53 13.63
CA GLY A 696 -22.41 59.06 13.93
C GLY A 696 -22.98 59.40 15.31
N ALA A 697 -22.56 60.49 15.97
CA ALA A 697 -23.11 60.85 17.28
C ALA A 697 -23.01 62.34 17.64
N ARG A 698 -24.05 63.13 17.36
CA ARG A 698 -24.91 63.83 18.35
C ARG A 698 -25.72 64.99 17.76
N ASN A 699 -26.81 65.32 18.47
CA ASN A 699 -27.80 66.37 18.21
C ASN A 699 -28.69 66.09 16.97
N GLY A 700 -30.02 66.12 17.03
CA GLY A 700 -30.93 66.34 18.16
C GLY A 700 -31.76 67.61 18.00
N ALA A 701 -32.83 67.53 17.20
CA ALA A 701 -33.91 68.51 17.10
C ALA A 701 -35.20 67.81 16.62
N ASP A 702 -36.32 68.41 16.99
CA ASP A 702 -37.66 67.82 17.07
C ASP A 702 -38.35 67.43 15.74
N VAL A 703 -39.13 66.35 15.87
CA VAL A 703 -40.50 66.13 15.36
C VAL A 703 -41.09 67.19 14.41
N GLU A 704 -41.48 66.77 13.20
CA GLU A 704 -42.85 66.95 12.69
C GLU A 704 -43.20 65.93 11.57
N MET A 705 -44.48 65.63 11.43
CA MET A 705 -45.12 64.86 10.33
C MET A 705 -46.05 65.84 9.54
N PRO A 706 -46.83 65.50 8.48
CA PRO A 706 -47.18 64.16 7.98
C PRO A 706 -47.40 64.01 6.44
N ASP A 707 -48.01 62.88 6.07
CA ASP A 707 -48.92 62.62 4.93
C ASP A 707 -48.49 62.93 3.47
N ALA A 708 -48.25 61.85 2.71
CA ALA A 708 -49.13 61.42 1.60
C ALA A 708 -48.84 59.97 1.17
#